data_AF-A0A4R6IC46-F1
#
_entry.id   AF-A0A4R6IC46-F1
#
_cell.length_a   1.000
_cell.length_b   1.000
_cell.length_c   1.000
_cell.angle_alpha   90.00
_cell.angle_beta   90.00
_cell.angle_gamma   90.00
#
_symmetry.space_group_name_H-M   'P 1'
#
loop_
_entity.id
_entity.type
_entity.pdbx_description
1 polymer ?
#
loop_
_entity_poly.entity_id
_entity_poly.type
_entity_poly.pdbx_seq_one_letter_code
_entity_poly.pdbx_strand_id
1 'polypeptide(L)'
;MQKSYEKIIKNKQLKNSLFKYTTMIFAWLVVLILIGVVIFIFVGSIDGWKEYGLSIFSDSFKLSGENKSASIWLPLSITIIVTTISILIALPIGVKTAIFLHFRVKEKIAKILLIIINILAAIPSVVFGLFAINSLGPLLSILLDVSASFSILNASIMLSFMILPTIILLSYNGIKSVPVEIFHSGLALGLTKTRTIYKVILKRAKNIIIVATIVAIGRAIGETMALNFILVSQNYNTVFSSNSNIFMSSLKTLGSIIASNYFGENATMEIRSVLNVFGILLLIFVMLLNFFVFVFSNPKLLSKYSFLKKINSFISNVILFIPNQISHCLEYIIYKHEHKLEKNNTDQVHKFISERFKRSYFQKVYIYRKVFFEMLSFSLAIGFISWILISVFFNGINALSLPTQTITSFDLDSTGRAIFNTLIIVFLGIFLALPFALGVSIYLTEYNQNEKLKKTIMFFVDSLASTPSILFGIFGTTFFLQTLGLAAGGPNSNSILAGVLTIVIVIIPTLVRTIEQSLSNVNPDIRQNAYALGISRFETIFKLILPAAMQGLITSVILAMGRIMSETAPLFLTAGLTSSNRVNILLPGQTLTTRIFAQLFNPSSSAQGIMYEASFIAIILILVLVLFSQLLIPYFSNPKNRLKVKKLFLKKQKGNHEIKSVKK
;
A
#
# COMPACT_ATOMS: atom_id res chain seq x y z
N MET A 1 -23.59 -20.75 -48.25
CA MET A 1 -22.58 -20.83 -47.17
C MET A 1 -21.83 -19.52 -46.91
N GLN A 2 -21.33 -18.80 -47.92
CA GLN A 2 -20.61 -17.51 -47.76
C GLN A 2 -21.32 -16.47 -46.88
N LYS A 3 -22.62 -16.20 -47.10
CA LYS A 3 -23.41 -15.26 -46.27
C LYS A 3 -23.45 -15.65 -44.77
N SER A 4 -23.35 -16.93 -44.45
CA SER A 4 -23.29 -17.43 -43.06
C SER A 4 -21.92 -17.13 -42.44
N TYR A 5 -20.83 -17.36 -43.18
CA TYR A 5 -19.47 -17.04 -42.73
C TYR A 5 -19.25 -15.54 -42.54
N GLU A 6 -19.74 -14.70 -43.47
CA GLU A 6 -19.69 -13.24 -43.33
C GLU A 6 -20.45 -12.76 -42.09
N LYS A 7 -21.62 -13.34 -41.81
CA LYS A 7 -22.41 -13.02 -40.60
C LYS A 7 -21.65 -13.41 -39.32
N ILE A 8 -20.95 -14.54 -39.33
CA ILE A 8 -20.11 -14.98 -38.20
C ILE A 8 -18.92 -14.04 -38.00
N ILE A 9 -18.22 -13.64 -39.08
CA ILE A 9 -17.09 -12.71 -39.01
C ILE A 9 -17.54 -11.33 -38.53
N LYS A 10 -18.63 -10.79 -39.09
CA LYS A 10 -19.23 -9.52 -38.65
C LYS A 10 -19.63 -9.56 -37.18
N ASN A 11 -20.26 -10.65 -36.71
CA ASN A 11 -20.59 -10.81 -35.29
C ASN A 11 -19.35 -10.87 -34.39
N LYS A 12 -18.27 -11.53 -34.81
CA LYS A 12 -17.01 -11.56 -34.05
C LYS A 12 -16.35 -10.17 -33.98
N GLN A 13 -16.33 -9.44 -35.10
CA GLN A 13 -15.82 -8.07 -35.16
C GLN A 13 -16.65 -7.12 -34.31
N LEU A 14 -17.98 -7.23 -34.36
CA LEU A 14 -18.91 -6.41 -33.58
C LEU A 14 -18.74 -6.66 -32.08
N LYS A 15 -18.67 -7.92 -31.64
CA LYS A 15 -18.38 -8.25 -30.23
C LYS A 15 -17.04 -7.69 -29.76
N ASN A 16 -16.00 -7.81 -30.59
CA ASN A 16 -14.68 -7.28 -30.28
C ASN A 16 -14.68 -5.74 -30.20
N SER A 17 -15.41 -5.08 -31.10
CA SER A 17 -15.54 -3.62 -31.13
C SER A 17 -16.30 -3.11 -29.91
N LEU A 18 -17.47 -3.67 -29.61
CA LEU A 18 -18.24 -3.32 -28.42
C LEU A 18 -17.41 -3.50 -27.15
N PHE A 19 -16.73 -4.63 -27.00
CA PHE A 19 -15.91 -4.90 -25.83
C PHE A 19 -14.71 -3.95 -25.70
N LYS A 20 -14.10 -3.55 -26.83
CA LYS A 20 -13.07 -2.50 -26.84
C LYS A 20 -13.60 -1.17 -26.32
N TYR A 21 -14.78 -0.73 -26.78
CA TYR A 21 -15.37 0.53 -26.35
C TYR A 21 -15.79 0.50 -24.87
N THR A 22 -16.39 -0.59 -24.39
CA THR A 22 -16.77 -0.72 -22.97
C THR A 22 -15.55 -0.68 -22.05
N THR A 23 -14.49 -1.38 -22.41
CA THR A 23 -13.25 -1.39 -21.62
C THR A 23 -12.50 -0.05 -21.68
N MET A 24 -12.58 0.66 -22.81
CA MET A 24 -12.08 2.03 -22.95
C MET A 24 -12.85 3.02 -22.06
N ILE A 25 -14.18 2.90 -21.97
CA ILE A 25 -15.01 3.74 -21.09
C ILE A 25 -14.59 3.56 -19.63
N PHE A 26 -14.40 2.31 -19.18
CA PHE A 26 -13.90 2.07 -17.82
C PHE A 26 -12.54 2.70 -17.56
N ALA A 27 -11.62 2.66 -18.54
CA ALA A 27 -10.30 3.27 -18.39
C ALA A 27 -10.38 4.81 -18.23
N TRP A 28 -11.25 5.47 -18.99
CA TRP A 28 -11.51 6.90 -18.83
C TRP A 28 -12.26 7.24 -17.53
N LEU A 29 -13.15 6.37 -17.08
CA LEU A 29 -13.88 6.55 -15.84
C LEU A 29 -12.93 6.61 -14.64
N VAL A 30 -11.83 5.85 -14.62
CA VAL A 30 -10.79 5.98 -13.57
C VAL A 30 -10.22 7.40 -13.51
N VAL A 31 -9.94 7.99 -14.67
CA VAL A 31 -9.40 9.36 -14.76
C VAL A 31 -10.44 10.36 -14.25
N LEU A 32 -11.70 10.17 -14.64
CA LEU A 32 -12.82 11.00 -14.18
C LEU A 32 -13.06 10.88 -12.68
N ILE A 33 -12.90 9.70 -12.07
CA ILE A 33 -13.01 9.52 -10.62
C ILE A 33 -11.98 10.40 -9.91
N LEU A 34 -10.71 10.37 -10.33
CA LEU A 34 -9.66 11.19 -9.70
C LEU A 34 -9.96 12.68 -9.82
N ILE A 35 -10.38 13.13 -11.01
CA ILE A 35 -10.79 14.52 -11.25
C ILE A 35 -11.98 14.88 -10.37
N GLY A 36 -12.96 13.99 -10.24
CA GLY A 36 -14.11 14.16 -9.36
C GLY A 36 -13.70 14.33 -7.89
N VAL A 37 -12.80 13.48 -7.39
CA VAL A 37 -12.25 13.61 -6.03
C VAL A 37 -11.63 14.99 -5.83
N VAL A 38 -10.80 15.44 -6.77
CA VAL A 38 -10.16 16.77 -6.70
C VAL A 38 -11.21 17.88 -6.70
N ILE A 39 -12.18 17.83 -7.61
CA ILE A 39 -13.22 18.86 -7.75
C ILE A 39 -14.07 18.96 -6.48
N PHE A 40 -14.55 17.83 -5.94
CA PHE A 40 -15.43 17.85 -4.77
C PHE A 40 -14.72 18.35 -3.51
N ILE A 41 -13.46 17.95 -3.29
CA ILE A 41 -12.68 18.48 -2.18
C ILE A 41 -12.39 19.98 -2.40
N PHE A 42 -12.10 20.38 -3.66
CA PHE A 42 -11.92 21.79 -4.02
C PHE A 42 -13.16 22.63 -3.72
N VAL A 43 -14.33 22.21 -4.17
CA VAL A 43 -15.60 22.89 -3.90
C VAL A 43 -15.86 22.98 -2.40
N GLY A 44 -15.67 21.87 -1.67
CA GLY A 44 -15.81 21.83 -0.22
C GLY A 44 -14.82 22.71 0.56
N SER A 45 -13.75 23.20 -0.09
CA SER A 45 -12.76 24.09 0.52
C SER A 45 -13.05 25.57 0.31
N ILE A 46 -13.93 25.93 -0.63
CA ILE A 46 -14.18 27.33 -1.01
C ILE A 46 -14.61 28.16 0.20
N ASP A 47 -15.52 27.63 1.02
CA ASP A 47 -16.01 28.35 2.20
C ASP A 47 -14.93 28.44 3.29
N GLY A 48 -14.03 27.46 3.38
CA GLY A 48 -12.89 27.50 4.29
C GLY A 48 -11.88 28.59 3.92
N TRP A 49 -11.65 28.79 2.61
CA TRP A 49 -10.87 29.92 2.12
C TRP A 49 -11.53 31.27 2.38
N LYS A 50 -12.86 31.37 2.33
CA LYS A 50 -13.57 32.63 2.63
C LYS A 50 -13.47 32.98 4.11
N GLU A 51 -13.65 32.00 4.99
CA GLU A 51 -13.74 32.25 6.42
C GLU A 51 -12.37 32.41 7.09
N TYR A 52 -11.38 31.60 6.71
CA TYR A 52 -10.05 31.65 7.32
C TYR A 52 -9.05 32.45 6.46
N GLY A 53 -9.30 32.68 5.17
CA GLY A 53 -8.47 33.52 4.30
C GLY A 53 -6.98 33.20 4.33
N LEU A 54 -6.15 34.23 4.44
CA LEU A 54 -4.70 34.12 4.56
C LEU A 54 -4.24 33.67 5.95
N SER A 55 -5.12 33.64 6.96
CA SER A 55 -4.76 33.13 8.29
C SER A 55 -4.39 31.64 8.27
N ILE A 56 -4.73 30.94 7.19
CA ILE A 56 -4.33 29.54 6.96
C ILE A 56 -2.80 29.38 6.94
N PHE A 57 -2.08 30.43 6.53
CA PHE A 57 -0.62 30.46 6.50
C PHE A 57 0.00 31.17 7.72
N SER A 58 -0.80 31.51 8.74
CA SER A 58 -0.30 32.14 9.98
C SER A 58 0.43 31.14 10.88
N ASP A 59 1.14 31.65 11.88
CA ASP A 59 1.86 30.85 12.88
C ASP A 59 1.01 30.48 14.10
N SER A 60 -0.29 30.78 14.09
CA SER A 60 -1.21 30.44 15.17
C SER A 60 -2.22 29.37 14.75
N PHE A 61 -2.41 28.37 15.62
CA PHE A 61 -3.39 27.31 15.42
C PHE A 61 -4.49 27.34 16.47
N LYS A 62 -5.69 27.78 16.07
CA LYS A 62 -6.95 27.75 16.82
C LYS A 62 -8.11 27.55 15.83
N LEU A 63 -8.62 26.33 15.74
CA LEU A 63 -9.73 25.99 14.84
C LEU A 63 -11.08 26.56 15.31
N SER A 64 -11.28 26.73 16.62
CA SER A 64 -12.51 27.23 17.23
C SER A 64 -12.25 28.42 18.18
N GLY A 65 -13.25 29.28 18.37
CA GLY A 65 -13.21 30.48 19.23
C GLY A 65 -13.37 31.80 18.46
N GLU A 66 -13.26 32.95 19.15
CA GLU A 66 -13.43 34.30 18.55
C GLU A 66 -12.24 34.71 17.64
N ASN A 67 -11.02 34.28 17.97
CA ASN A 67 -9.81 34.51 17.17
C ASN A 67 -9.37 33.24 16.43
N LYS A 68 -10.19 32.83 15.45
CA LYS A 68 -9.92 31.64 14.61
C LYS A 68 -8.66 31.87 13.76
N SER A 69 -7.75 30.91 13.79
CA SER A 69 -6.56 30.89 12.92
C SER A 69 -6.19 29.45 12.61
N ALA A 70 -6.04 29.11 11.33
CA ALA A 70 -5.86 27.73 10.90
C ALA A 70 -4.48 27.50 10.29
N SER A 71 -3.40 27.59 11.08
CA SER A 71 -2.06 27.32 10.55
C SER A 71 -1.92 25.93 9.91
N ILE A 72 -1.62 25.87 8.62
CA ILE A 72 -1.28 24.61 7.96
C ILE A 72 0.17 24.19 8.17
N TRP A 73 1.07 25.15 8.34
CA TRP A 73 2.51 24.88 8.46
C TRP A 73 2.83 24.05 9.70
N LEU A 74 2.13 24.27 10.81
CA LEU A 74 2.38 23.54 12.04
C LEU A 74 2.04 22.04 11.89
N PRO A 75 0.82 21.63 11.50
CA PRO A 75 0.52 20.21 11.21
C PRO A 75 1.37 19.58 10.10
N LEU A 76 1.69 20.35 9.06
CA LEU A 76 2.51 19.88 7.94
C LEU A 76 3.94 19.61 8.40
N SER A 77 4.51 20.47 9.24
CA SER A 77 5.86 20.31 9.80
C SER A 77 5.97 19.02 10.62
N ILE A 78 4.96 18.70 11.45
CA ILE A 78 4.92 17.44 12.20
C ILE A 78 4.83 16.24 11.27
N THR A 79 4.02 16.33 10.20
CA THR A 79 3.92 15.28 9.19
C THR A 79 5.28 15.02 8.52
N ILE A 80 6.01 16.08 8.16
CA ILE A 80 7.35 15.98 7.57
C ILE A 80 8.36 15.39 8.58
N ILE A 81 8.34 15.81 9.85
CA ILE A 81 9.24 15.29 10.89
C ILE A 81 9.00 13.79 11.10
N VAL A 82 7.76 13.38 11.34
CA VAL A 82 7.39 11.97 11.59
C VAL A 82 7.80 11.11 10.40
N THR A 83 7.44 11.52 9.18
CA THR A 83 7.74 10.75 7.96
C THR A 83 9.25 10.64 7.72
N THR A 84 10.01 11.71 7.93
CA THR A 84 11.47 11.72 7.75
C THR A 84 12.16 10.76 8.71
N ILE A 85 11.80 10.80 10.00
CA ILE A 85 12.36 9.88 11.01
C ILE A 85 11.99 8.43 10.67
N SER A 86 10.73 8.18 10.29
CA SER A 86 10.29 6.84 9.91
C SER A 86 11.07 6.27 8.73
N ILE A 87 11.34 7.07 7.70
CA ILE A 87 12.11 6.64 6.54
C ILE A 87 13.57 6.39 6.90
N LEU A 88 14.17 7.23 7.74
CA LEU A 88 15.56 7.05 8.19
C LEU A 88 15.78 5.71 8.90
N ILE A 89 14.77 5.20 9.61
CA ILE A 89 14.81 3.89 10.28
C ILE A 89 14.41 2.77 9.30
N ALA A 90 13.26 2.89 8.64
CA ALA A 90 12.66 1.81 7.87
C ALA A 90 13.45 1.46 6.61
N LEU A 91 14.02 2.45 5.94
CA LEU A 91 14.72 2.25 4.67
C LEU A 91 15.98 1.38 4.78
N PRO A 92 16.97 1.68 5.65
CA PRO A 92 18.16 0.84 5.78
C PRO A 92 17.82 -0.58 6.22
N ILE A 93 16.84 -0.73 7.13
CA ILE A 93 16.37 -2.04 7.59
C ILE A 93 15.72 -2.79 6.42
N GLY A 94 14.79 -2.15 5.71
CA GLY A 94 14.00 -2.79 4.65
C GLY A 94 14.85 -3.24 3.46
N VAL A 95 15.76 -2.39 2.97
CA VAL A 95 16.64 -2.73 1.84
C VAL A 95 17.60 -3.86 2.20
N LYS A 96 18.20 -3.84 3.41
CA LYS A 96 19.11 -4.91 3.86
C LYS A 96 18.38 -6.23 4.09
N THR A 97 17.18 -6.19 4.64
CA THR A 97 16.31 -7.36 4.79
C THR A 97 15.96 -7.96 3.43
N ALA A 98 15.65 -7.15 2.42
CA ALA A 98 15.42 -7.62 1.05
C ALA A 98 16.65 -8.30 0.43
N ILE A 99 17.84 -7.73 0.62
CA ILE A 99 19.12 -8.32 0.18
C ILE A 99 19.36 -9.68 0.86
N PHE A 100 19.14 -9.75 2.17
CA PHE A 100 19.29 -10.97 2.96
C PHE A 100 18.36 -12.08 2.45
N LEU A 101 17.06 -11.77 2.31
CA LEU A 101 16.04 -12.70 1.83
C LEU A 101 16.33 -13.24 0.43
N HIS A 102 16.87 -12.42 -0.48
CA HIS A 102 17.13 -12.86 -1.85
C HIS A 102 18.45 -13.65 -1.99
N PHE A 103 19.53 -13.21 -1.35
CA PHE A 103 20.87 -13.76 -1.60
C PHE A 103 21.40 -14.72 -0.52
N ARG A 104 20.87 -14.66 0.71
CA ARG A 104 21.38 -15.44 1.87
C ARG A 104 20.44 -16.56 2.30
N VAL A 105 19.14 -16.37 2.10
CA VAL A 105 18.13 -17.34 2.52
C VAL A 105 17.80 -18.31 1.37
N LYS A 106 17.57 -19.59 1.70
CA LYS A 106 17.10 -20.60 0.74
C LYS A 106 15.73 -20.20 0.18
N GLU A 107 15.49 -20.43 -1.11
CA GLU A 107 14.28 -19.96 -1.79
C GLU A 107 12.96 -20.39 -1.12
N LYS A 108 12.89 -21.63 -0.61
CA LYS A 108 11.71 -22.13 0.12
C LYS A 108 11.43 -21.33 1.40
N ILE A 109 12.46 -21.04 2.18
CA ILE A 109 12.34 -20.29 3.44
C ILE A 109 12.06 -18.81 3.13
N ALA A 110 12.70 -18.25 2.11
CA ALA A 110 12.45 -16.88 1.68
C ALA A 110 10.98 -16.67 1.29
N LYS A 111 10.35 -17.64 0.60
CA LYS A 111 8.91 -17.61 0.28
C LYS A 111 8.04 -17.54 1.55
N ILE A 112 8.34 -18.35 2.57
CA ILE A 112 7.63 -18.35 3.85
C ILE A 112 7.81 -17.02 4.58
N LEU A 113 9.02 -16.49 4.63
CA LEU A 113 9.30 -15.21 5.29
C LEU A 113 8.63 -14.03 4.58
N LEU A 114 8.60 -14.04 3.24
CA LEU A 114 7.87 -13.04 2.46
C LEU A 114 6.36 -13.11 2.70
N ILE A 115 5.80 -14.30 2.95
CA ILE A 115 4.41 -14.47 3.38
C ILE A 115 4.18 -13.76 4.73
N ILE A 116 5.06 -13.97 5.71
CA ILE A 116 4.97 -13.30 7.03
C ILE A 116 5.03 -11.77 6.88
N ILE A 117 5.93 -11.27 6.04
CA ILE A 117 6.04 -9.84 5.74
C ILE A 117 4.78 -9.31 5.02
N ASN A 118 4.18 -10.09 4.12
CA ASN A 118 2.91 -9.73 3.48
C ASN A 118 1.75 -9.67 4.49
N ILE A 119 1.72 -10.55 5.49
CA ILE A 119 0.73 -10.49 6.58
C ILE A 119 0.88 -9.17 7.33
N LEU A 120 2.12 -8.74 7.66
CA LEU A 120 2.36 -7.43 8.29
C LEU A 120 1.82 -6.28 7.45
N ALA A 121 2.02 -6.33 6.12
CA ALA A 121 1.53 -5.28 5.22
C ALA A 121 0.00 -5.16 5.19
N ALA A 122 -0.71 -6.22 5.58
CA ALA A 122 -2.17 -6.31 5.61
C ALA A 122 -2.77 -6.01 6.99
N ILE A 123 -1.97 -5.92 8.06
CA ILE A 123 -2.48 -5.56 9.40
C ILE A 123 -3.13 -4.17 9.32
N PRO A 124 -4.37 -4.00 9.83
CA PRO A 124 -5.03 -2.71 9.83
C PRO A 124 -4.23 -1.65 10.60
N SER A 125 -4.22 -0.42 10.09
CA SER A 125 -3.43 0.68 10.67
C SER A 125 -3.81 0.99 12.13
N VAL A 126 -5.09 0.88 12.46
CA VAL A 126 -5.59 1.06 13.83
C VAL A 126 -5.02 0.05 14.82
N VAL A 127 -4.66 -1.16 14.37
CA VAL A 127 -4.00 -2.17 15.21
C VAL A 127 -2.56 -1.76 15.53
N PHE A 128 -1.86 -1.14 14.58
CA PHE A 128 -0.54 -0.54 14.84
C PHE A 128 -0.65 0.60 15.87
N GLY A 129 -1.68 1.44 15.77
CA GLY A 129 -1.95 2.51 16.73
C GLY A 129 -2.20 1.97 18.15
N LEU A 130 -3.06 0.96 18.29
CA LEU A 130 -3.33 0.28 19.56
C LEU A 130 -2.06 -0.35 20.16
N PHE A 131 -1.29 -1.06 19.34
CA PHE A 131 -0.01 -1.65 19.73
C PHE A 131 1.00 -0.58 20.18
N ALA A 132 1.03 0.56 19.49
CA ALA A 132 1.96 1.63 19.80
C ALA A 132 1.73 2.25 21.18
N ILE A 133 0.47 2.47 21.57
CA ILE A 133 0.14 3.04 22.88
C ILE A 133 0.36 2.02 24.00
N ASN A 134 0.00 0.77 23.77
CA ASN A 134 -0.09 -0.23 24.84
C ASN A 134 1.17 -1.09 25.02
N SER A 135 2.04 -1.14 24.01
CA SER A 135 3.24 -1.98 24.05
C SER A 135 4.50 -1.20 23.71
N LEU A 136 4.53 -0.51 22.57
CA LEU A 136 5.72 0.22 22.13
C LEU A 136 6.02 1.44 23.03
N GLY A 137 4.99 2.20 23.38
CA GLY A 137 5.06 3.39 24.24
C GLY A 137 5.65 3.09 25.62
N PRO A 138 5.09 2.10 26.36
CA PRO A 138 5.64 1.65 27.64
C PRO A 138 7.08 1.15 27.54
N LEU A 139 7.44 0.43 26.47
CA LEU A 139 8.83 0.00 26.25
C LEU A 139 9.76 1.22 26.10
N LEU A 140 9.35 2.20 25.29
CA LEU A 140 10.11 3.43 25.08
C LEU A 140 10.22 4.26 26.37
N SER A 141 9.16 4.29 27.19
CA SER A 141 9.22 5.02 28.45
C SER A 141 10.17 4.38 29.45
N ILE A 142 10.27 3.06 29.47
CA ILE A 142 11.26 2.35 30.31
C ILE A 142 12.68 2.57 29.78
N LEU A 143 12.88 2.56 28.46
CA LEU A 143 14.20 2.72 27.84
C LEU A 143 14.75 4.15 27.92
N LEU A 144 13.88 5.15 27.85
CA LEU A 144 14.27 6.57 27.77
C LEU A 144 14.00 7.34 29.07
N ASP A 145 13.37 6.69 30.05
CA ASP A 145 12.94 7.30 31.32
C ASP A 145 12.06 8.57 31.15
N VAL A 146 11.21 8.56 30.12
CA VAL A 146 10.33 9.68 29.73
C VAL A 146 8.95 9.14 29.32
N SER A 147 7.87 9.89 29.55
CA SER A 147 6.50 9.55 29.11
C SER A 147 6.34 9.54 27.59
N ALA A 148 6.76 8.44 26.96
CA ALA A 148 6.82 8.31 25.50
C ALA A 148 5.55 7.75 24.84
N SER A 149 4.53 7.31 25.60
CA SER A 149 3.37 6.62 25.04
C SER A 149 2.59 7.44 24.01
N PHE A 150 2.44 8.74 24.24
CA PHE A 150 1.78 9.68 23.32
C PHE A 150 2.78 10.67 22.73
N SER A 151 3.86 10.19 22.12
CA SER A 151 4.93 11.05 21.60
C SER A 151 5.11 10.93 20.09
N ILE A 152 5.61 12.00 19.45
CA ILE A 152 6.08 12.00 18.05
C ILE A 152 7.15 10.92 17.84
N LEU A 153 8.00 10.66 18.83
CA LEU A 153 9.00 9.59 18.76
C LEU A 153 8.34 8.21 18.63
N ASN A 154 7.38 7.88 19.49
CA ASN A 154 6.63 6.62 19.42
C ASN A 154 5.90 6.48 18.07
N ALA A 155 5.23 7.56 17.65
CA ALA A 155 4.56 7.62 16.35
C ALA A 155 5.52 7.38 15.17
N SER A 156 6.72 7.95 15.21
CA SER A 156 7.73 7.80 14.15
C SER A 156 8.31 6.40 14.09
N ILE A 157 8.56 5.76 15.25
CA ILE A 157 9.05 4.38 15.33
C ILE A 157 7.98 3.41 14.84
N MET A 158 6.74 3.55 15.32
CA MET A 158 5.60 2.75 14.84
C MET A 158 5.43 2.88 13.33
N LEU A 159 5.43 4.11 12.80
CA LEU A 159 5.25 4.36 11.37
C LEU A 159 6.40 3.77 10.54
N SER A 160 7.63 3.79 11.05
CA SER A 160 8.78 3.12 10.45
C SER A 160 8.49 1.64 10.20
N PHE A 161 8.00 0.93 11.21
CA PHE A 161 7.72 -0.48 11.08
C PHE A 161 6.47 -0.77 10.23
N MET A 162 5.51 0.14 10.20
CA MET A 162 4.34 0.02 9.34
C MET A 162 4.71 0.13 7.84
N ILE A 163 5.63 1.03 7.47
CA ILE A 163 6.09 1.15 6.07
C ILE A 163 7.15 0.11 5.69
N LEU A 164 7.77 -0.55 6.67
CA LEU A 164 8.86 -1.51 6.49
C LEU A 164 8.52 -2.67 5.52
N PRO A 165 7.35 -3.35 5.57
CA PRO A 165 6.98 -4.38 4.60
C PRO A 165 6.97 -3.86 3.16
N THR A 166 6.48 -2.65 2.96
CA THR A 166 6.41 -2.02 1.64
C THR A 166 7.81 -1.87 1.05
N ILE A 167 8.76 -1.40 1.85
CA ILE A 167 10.16 -1.24 1.44
C ILE A 167 10.81 -2.61 1.17
N ILE A 168 10.60 -3.60 2.03
CA ILE A 168 11.18 -4.94 1.87
C ILE A 168 10.68 -5.59 0.57
N LEU A 169 9.36 -5.61 0.34
CA LEU A 169 8.75 -6.30 -0.79
C LEU A 169 9.11 -5.63 -2.12
N LEU A 170 9.02 -4.30 -2.20
CA LEU A 170 9.38 -3.57 -3.42
C LEU A 170 10.88 -3.66 -3.72
N SER A 171 11.73 -3.60 -2.69
CA SER A 171 13.18 -3.77 -2.86
C SER A 171 13.53 -5.20 -3.26
N TYR A 172 12.90 -6.21 -2.66
CA TYR A 172 13.11 -7.63 -2.98
C TYR A 172 12.74 -7.91 -4.44
N ASN A 173 11.56 -7.46 -4.87
CA ASN A 173 11.11 -7.62 -6.27
C ASN A 173 12.00 -6.84 -7.23
N GLY A 174 12.45 -5.65 -6.85
CA GLY A 174 13.39 -4.85 -7.63
C GLY A 174 14.75 -5.54 -7.81
N ILE A 175 15.31 -6.10 -6.75
CA ILE A 175 16.57 -6.86 -6.80
C ILE A 175 16.39 -8.12 -7.66
N LYS A 176 15.29 -8.86 -7.47
CA LYS A 176 14.99 -10.09 -8.22
C LYS A 176 14.76 -9.84 -9.72
N SER A 177 14.35 -8.63 -10.10
CA SER A 177 14.16 -8.25 -11.52
C SER A 177 15.48 -8.06 -12.29
N VAL A 178 16.62 -7.96 -11.58
CA VAL A 178 17.93 -7.84 -12.22
C VAL A 178 18.29 -9.19 -12.86
N PRO A 179 18.65 -9.22 -14.17
CA PRO A 179 19.06 -10.45 -14.84
C PRO A 179 20.19 -11.17 -14.10
N VAL A 180 20.05 -12.49 -13.91
CA VAL A 180 20.97 -13.31 -13.11
C VAL A 180 22.35 -13.39 -13.75
N GLU A 181 22.45 -13.19 -15.06
CA GLU A 181 23.69 -13.13 -15.82
C GLU A 181 24.62 -12.04 -15.28
N ILE A 182 24.08 -10.88 -14.87
CA ILE A 182 24.86 -9.78 -14.29
C ILE A 182 25.53 -10.21 -12.98
N PHE A 183 24.87 -11.06 -12.20
CA PHE A 183 25.45 -11.64 -10.99
C PHE A 183 26.60 -12.59 -11.33
N HIS A 184 26.41 -13.50 -12.28
CA HIS A 184 27.43 -14.46 -12.70
C HIS A 184 28.64 -13.76 -13.36
N SER A 185 28.42 -12.74 -14.18
CA SER A 185 29.50 -11.93 -14.76
C SER A 185 30.35 -11.27 -13.68
N GLY A 186 29.73 -10.76 -12.60
CA GLY A 186 30.48 -10.19 -11.49
C GLY A 186 31.37 -11.22 -10.79
N LEU A 187 30.87 -12.43 -10.56
CA LEU A 187 31.66 -13.53 -9.99
C LEU A 187 32.80 -13.97 -10.92
N ALA A 188 32.55 -14.06 -12.23
CA ALA A 188 33.54 -14.41 -13.24
C ALA A 188 34.70 -13.40 -13.30
N LEU A 189 34.44 -12.12 -13.00
CA LEU A 189 35.46 -11.06 -12.87
C LEU A 189 36.24 -11.11 -11.53
N GLY A 190 36.11 -12.18 -10.74
CA GLY A 190 36.81 -12.34 -9.46
C GLY A 190 36.27 -11.43 -8.35
N LEU A 191 34.99 -11.03 -8.41
CA LEU A 191 34.32 -10.39 -7.27
C LEU A 191 33.77 -11.46 -6.32
N THR A 192 33.85 -11.19 -5.01
CA THR A 192 33.16 -12.02 -4.02
C THR A 192 31.65 -11.83 -4.14
N LYS A 193 30.86 -12.85 -3.77
CA LYS A 193 29.37 -12.78 -3.77
C LYS A 193 28.85 -11.48 -3.16
N THR A 194 29.36 -11.09 -1.99
CA THR A 194 28.97 -9.83 -1.33
C THR A 194 29.38 -8.59 -2.12
N ARG A 195 30.59 -8.56 -2.70
CA ARG A 195 31.00 -7.42 -3.56
C ARG A 195 30.14 -7.31 -4.81
N THR A 196 29.80 -8.42 -5.45
CA THR A 196 28.90 -8.45 -6.61
C THR A 196 27.52 -7.89 -6.25
N ILE A 197 26.95 -8.32 -5.12
CA ILE A 197 25.65 -7.81 -4.64
C ILE A 197 25.68 -6.29 -4.49
N TYR A 198 26.63 -5.74 -3.72
CA TYR A 198 26.62 -4.31 -3.39
C TYR A 198 27.15 -3.41 -4.50
N LYS A 199 28.21 -3.80 -5.23
CA LYS A 199 28.85 -2.92 -6.23
C LYS A 199 28.25 -3.09 -7.63
N VAL A 200 27.62 -4.22 -7.94
CA VAL A 200 27.04 -4.50 -9.27
C VAL A 200 25.51 -4.50 -9.21
N ILE A 201 24.92 -5.39 -8.42
CA ILE A 201 23.46 -5.58 -8.43
C ILE A 201 22.73 -4.39 -7.83
N LEU A 202 23.11 -3.92 -6.64
CA LEU A 202 22.44 -2.76 -6.03
C LEU A 202 22.61 -1.49 -6.86
N LYS A 203 23.74 -1.34 -7.56
CA LYS A 203 23.95 -0.23 -8.49
C LYS A 203 22.99 -0.31 -9.68
N ARG A 204 22.67 -1.52 -10.16
CA ARG A 204 21.68 -1.75 -11.21
C ARG A 204 20.25 -1.57 -10.72
N ALA A 205 19.94 -2.03 -9.51
CA ALA A 205 18.62 -1.93 -8.89
C ALA A 205 18.32 -0.56 -8.26
N LYS A 206 19.30 0.36 -8.22
CA LYS A 206 19.23 1.67 -7.57
C LYS A 206 17.94 2.44 -7.86
N ASN A 207 17.57 2.58 -9.14
CA ASN A 207 16.38 3.36 -9.50
C ASN A 207 15.09 2.69 -8.99
N ILE A 208 15.04 1.36 -8.96
CA ILE A 208 13.88 0.62 -8.44
C ILE A 208 13.77 0.82 -6.92
N ILE A 209 14.91 0.80 -6.21
CA ILE A 209 14.95 1.08 -4.77
C ILE A 209 14.51 2.52 -4.48
N ILE A 210 14.94 3.50 -5.27
CA ILE A 210 14.49 4.90 -5.12
C ILE A 210 12.97 5.01 -5.31
N VAL A 211 12.43 4.36 -6.34
CA VAL A 211 10.98 4.34 -6.57
C VAL A 211 10.26 3.66 -5.39
N ALA A 212 10.78 2.54 -4.89
CA ALA A 212 10.24 1.87 -3.70
C ALA A 212 10.24 2.79 -2.47
N THR A 213 11.30 3.57 -2.27
CA THR A 213 11.39 4.55 -1.19
C THR A 213 10.30 5.60 -1.35
N ILE A 214 10.19 6.26 -2.51
CA ILE A 214 9.20 7.34 -2.73
C ILE A 214 7.77 6.83 -2.51
N VAL A 215 7.45 5.61 -2.95
CA VAL A 215 6.14 4.98 -2.68
C VAL A 215 5.92 4.80 -1.17
N ALA A 216 6.94 4.38 -0.42
CA ALA A 216 6.85 4.28 1.04
C ALA A 216 6.70 5.65 1.72
N ILE A 217 7.32 6.72 1.19
CA ILE A 217 7.10 8.10 1.65
C ILE A 217 5.64 8.50 1.47
N GLY A 218 5.06 8.23 0.29
CA GLY A 218 3.64 8.50 0.01
C GLY A 218 2.71 7.80 1.00
N ARG A 219 2.97 6.52 1.31
CA ARG A 219 2.24 5.77 2.34
C ARG A 219 2.40 6.38 3.73
N ALA A 220 3.60 6.80 4.10
CA ALA A 220 3.89 7.40 5.40
C ALA A 220 3.14 8.73 5.61
N ILE A 221 3.09 9.59 4.59
CA ILE A 221 2.38 10.88 4.63
C ILE A 221 0.88 10.67 4.70
N GLY A 222 0.37 9.68 3.96
CA GLY A 222 -1.05 9.33 3.96
C GLY A 222 -1.51 8.58 5.20
N GLU A 223 -0.60 8.23 6.12
CA GLU A 223 -0.96 7.52 7.33
C GLU A 223 -1.67 8.46 8.30
N THR A 224 -2.91 8.12 8.64
CA THR A 224 -3.81 9.02 9.39
C THR A 224 -4.34 8.34 10.64
N MET A 225 -4.77 7.08 10.52
CA MET A 225 -5.48 6.39 11.59
C MET A 225 -4.53 5.85 12.65
N ALA A 226 -3.40 5.26 12.28
CA ALA A 226 -2.40 4.83 13.27
C ALA A 226 -1.81 6.02 14.05
N LEU A 227 -1.61 7.15 13.36
CA LEU A 227 -1.08 8.36 14.00
C LEU A 227 -2.10 9.07 14.88
N ASN A 228 -3.39 9.04 14.54
CA ASN A 228 -4.44 9.64 15.37
C ASN A 228 -4.67 8.90 16.69
N PHE A 229 -4.27 7.63 16.78
CA PHE A 229 -4.21 6.90 18.05
C PHE A 229 -3.18 7.51 19.02
N ILE A 230 -2.00 7.87 18.51
CA ILE A 230 -0.85 8.27 19.33
C ILE A 230 -0.80 9.78 19.57
N LEU A 231 -1.11 10.57 18.54
CA LEU A 231 -0.99 12.02 18.55
C LEU A 231 -2.35 12.63 18.87
N VAL A 232 -2.47 13.21 20.06
CA VAL A 232 -3.74 13.67 20.64
C VAL A 232 -3.83 15.20 20.72
N SER A 233 -2.71 15.90 20.85
CA SER A 233 -2.69 17.36 21.11
C SER A 233 -2.77 18.19 19.83
N GLN A 234 -3.48 19.33 19.94
CA GLN A 234 -3.56 20.38 18.92
C GLN A 234 -2.90 21.70 19.40
N ASN A 235 -2.17 21.67 20.52
CA ASN A 235 -1.56 22.86 21.12
C ASN A 235 -0.20 23.18 20.48
N TYR A 236 -0.19 23.46 19.18
CA TYR A 236 1.03 23.75 18.44
C TYR A 236 1.75 24.99 18.99
N ASN A 237 1.01 26.07 19.23
CA ASN A 237 1.59 27.36 19.63
C ASN A 237 2.44 27.22 20.90
N THR A 238 1.95 26.50 21.92
CA THR A 238 2.66 26.36 23.19
C THR A 238 3.93 25.52 23.04
N VAL A 239 3.91 24.49 22.20
CA VAL A 239 5.06 23.58 22.03
C VAL A 239 6.17 24.26 21.24
N PHE A 240 5.82 24.94 20.14
CA PHE A 240 6.79 25.65 19.30
C PHE A 240 7.35 26.92 19.96
N SER A 241 6.57 27.59 20.83
CA SER A 241 7.04 28.80 21.53
C SER A 241 7.89 28.49 22.77
N SER A 242 7.67 27.36 23.45
CA SER A 242 8.29 27.05 24.74
C SER A 242 9.64 26.34 24.66
N ASN A 243 10.20 26.12 23.46
CA ASN A 243 11.42 25.33 23.26
C ASN A 243 11.34 23.91 23.89
N SER A 244 10.12 23.41 24.12
CA SER A 244 9.89 22.08 24.66
C SER A 244 10.34 21.00 23.67
N ASN A 245 10.71 19.82 24.18
CA ASN A 245 11.17 18.70 23.35
C ASN A 245 10.06 18.27 22.36
N ILE A 246 10.14 18.75 21.12
CA ILE A 246 9.20 18.45 20.04
C ILE A 246 8.99 16.94 19.90
N PHE A 247 10.06 16.15 20.01
CA PHE A 247 10.00 14.68 19.90
C PHE A 247 9.11 14.01 20.96
N MET A 248 8.97 14.61 22.14
CA MET A 248 8.12 14.11 23.23
C MET A 248 6.71 14.68 23.21
N SER A 249 6.47 15.69 22.37
CA SER A 249 5.14 16.27 22.22
C SER A 249 4.18 15.31 21.50
N SER A 250 2.88 15.47 21.78
CA SER A 250 1.78 14.66 21.22
C SER A 250 1.06 15.34 20.06
N LEU A 251 1.73 16.25 19.34
CA LEU A 251 1.12 17.09 18.30
C LEU A 251 0.65 16.27 17.09
N LYS A 252 -0.56 16.56 16.60
CA LYS A 252 -1.15 15.85 15.45
C LYS A 252 -0.46 16.15 14.11
N THR A 253 -0.42 15.15 13.24
CA THR A 253 -0.11 15.34 11.81
C THR A 253 -1.31 15.90 11.05
N LEU A 254 -1.09 16.39 9.83
CA LEU A 254 -2.14 16.96 8.98
C LEU A 254 -3.30 15.96 8.78
N GLY A 255 -2.98 14.70 8.48
CA GLY A 255 -3.97 13.65 8.35
C GLY A 255 -4.73 13.31 9.64
N SER A 256 -4.04 13.34 10.79
CA SER A 256 -4.66 13.11 12.11
C SER A 256 -5.61 14.25 12.51
N ILE A 257 -5.28 15.50 12.18
CA ILE A 257 -6.17 16.66 12.39
C ILE A 257 -7.44 16.52 11.57
N ILE A 258 -7.30 16.17 10.29
CA ILE A 258 -8.46 15.94 9.43
C ILE A 258 -9.33 14.83 10.03
N ALA A 259 -8.75 13.68 10.35
CA ALA A 259 -9.51 12.55 10.88
C ALA A 259 -10.24 12.87 12.20
N SER A 260 -9.60 13.59 13.13
CA SER A 260 -10.19 13.85 14.44
C SER A 260 -11.20 14.99 14.49
N ASN A 261 -11.07 15.99 13.62
CA ASN A 261 -11.94 17.17 13.67
C ASN A 261 -13.09 17.14 12.66
N TYR A 262 -13.06 16.24 11.66
CA TYR A 262 -14.08 16.24 10.59
C TYR A 262 -15.49 15.83 11.08
N PHE A 263 -15.57 14.98 12.11
CA PHE A 263 -16.82 14.59 12.79
C PHE A 263 -16.73 14.72 14.31
N GLY A 264 -15.84 15.60 14.81
CA GLY A 264 -15.84 15.93 16.24
C GLY A 264 -17.18 16.53 16.65
N GLU A 265 -17.56 16.40 17.93
CA GLU A 265 -18.81 16.95 18.46
C GLU A 265 -18.97 18.46 18.19
N ASN A 266 -17.85 19.17 18.05
CA ASN A 266 -17.77 20.60 17.74
C ASN A 266 -17.55 20.91 16.24
N ALA A 267 -17.69 19.93 15.34
CA ALA A 267 -17.37 20.08 13.92
C ALA A 267 -18.45 20.87 13.15
N THR A 268 -18.37 22.20 13.25
CA THR A 268 -19.17 23.14 12.45
C THR A 268 -18.84 23.03 10.96
N MET A 269 -19.73 23.52 10.11
CA MET A 269 -19.55 23.53 8.64
C MET A 269 -18.26 24.29 8.24
N GLU A 270 -17.98 25.36 8.99
CA GLU A 270 -16.75 26.15 8.99
C GLU A 270 -15.49 25.29 9.15
N ILE A 271 -15.41 24.51 10.24
CA ILE A 271 -14.27 23.64 10.51
C ILE A 271 -14.10 22.60 9.41
N ARG A 272 -15.19 21.96 8.96
CA ARG A 272 -15.12 20.97 7.87
C ARG A 272 -14.58 21.58 6.58
N SER A 273 -14.95 22.82 6.28
CA SER A 273 -14.49 23.52 5.08
C SER A 273 -12.98 23.81 5.12
N VAL A 274 -12.41 24.17 6.27
CA VAL A 274 -10.94 24.29 6.45
C VAL A 274 -10.24 22.95 6.36
N LEU A 275 -10.82 21.89 6.91
CA LEU A 275 -10.26 20.55 6.79
C LEU A 275 -10.23 20.08 5.33
N ASN A 276 -11.18 20.53 4.50
CA ASN A 276 -11.12 20.32 3.04
C ASN A 276 -9.97 21.10 2.40
N VAL A 277 -9.65 22.33 2.87
CA VAL A 277 -8.44 23.06 2.44
C VAL A 277 -7.18 22.26 2.76
N PHE A 278 -7.06 21.74 3.98
CA PHE A 278 -5.95 20.85 4.37
C PHE A 278 -5.90 19.59 3.50
N GLY A 279 -7.06 19.04 3.13
CA GLY A 279 -7.17 17.90 2.25
C GLY A 279 -6.61 18.16 0.84
N ILE A 280 -6.90 19.32 0.24
CA ILE A 280 -6.35 19.71 -1.07
C ILE A 280 -4.84 19.87 -1.00
N LEU A 281 -4.35 20.51 0.06
CA LEU A 281 -2.91 20.76 0.20
C LEU A 281 -2.15 19.44 0.39
N LEU A 282 -2.73 18.50 1.15
CA LEU A 282 -2.24 17.13 1.25
C LEU A 282 -2.27 16.41 -0.11
N LEU A 283 -3.34 16.57 -0.89
CA LEU A 283 -3.46 15.99 -2.23
C LEU A 283 -2.40 16.54 -3.19
N ILE A 284 -2.18 17.86 -3.20
CA ILE A 284 -1.15 18.52 -4.01
C ILE A 284 0.23 17.95 -3.67
N PHE A 285 0.54 17.82 -2.37
CA PHE A 285 1.82 17.28 -1.93
C PHE A 285 2.04 15.84 -2.41
N VAL A 286 1.01 15.01 -2.35
CA VAL A 286 1.04 13.63 -2.86
C VAL A 286 1.15 13.57 -4.38
N MET A 287 0.45 14.44 -5.10
CA MET A 287 0.58 14.54 -6.56
C MET A 287 2.00 14.95 -6.98
N LEU A 288 2.64 15.85 -6.24
CA LEU A 288 4.04 16.21 -6.46
C LEU A 288 4.97 15.01 -6.22
N LEU A 289 4.74 14.21 -5.18
CA LEU A 289 5.51 12.98 -4.94
C LEU A 289 5.33 11.95 -6.07
N ASN A 290 4.12 11.74 -6.58
CA ASN A 290 3.87 10.86 -7.71
C ASN A 290 4.53 11.36 -9.00
N PHE A 291 4.55 12.68 -9.20
CA PHE A 291 5.30 13.28 -10.29
C PHE A 291 6.80 12.98 -10.15
N PHE A 292 7.38 13.07 -8.95
CA PHE A 292 8.75 12.62 -8.70
C PHE A 292 8.93 11.13 -9.01
N VAL A 293 8.03 10.24 -8.58
CA VAL A 293 8.08 8.81 -8.94
C VAL A 293 8.15 8.63 -10.46
N PHE A 294 7.28 9.32 -11.20
CA PHE A 294 7.24 9.26 -12.66
C PHE A 294 8.57 9.74 -13.28
N VAL A 295 9.13 10.83 -12.78
CA VAL A 295 10.40 11.37 -13.26
C VAL A 295 11.56 10.40 -12.96
N PHE A 296 11.66 9.87 -11.75
CA PHE A 296 12.73 8.95 -11.35
C PHE A 296 12.60 7.55 -11.96
N SER A 297 11.40 7.16 -12.37
CA SER A 297 11.16 5.89 -13.07
C SER A 297 11.56 5.95 -14.55
N ASN A 298 11.67 7.14 -15.14
CA ASN A 298 11.92 7.34 -16.57
C ASN A 298 13.40 7.64 -16.88
N PRO A 299 14.19 6.66 -17.38
CA PRO A 299 15.63 6.84 -17.59
C PRO A 299 15.96 7.93 -18.62
N LYS A 300 15.08 8.13 -19.64
CA LYS A 300 15.24 9.16 -20.66
C LYS A 300 15.13 10.59 -20.10
N LEU A 301 14.25 10.81 -19.11
CA LEU A 301 14.08 12.12 -18.47
C LEU A 301 15.25 12.43 -17.54
N LEU A 302 15.70 11.42 -16.79
CA LEU A 302 16.87 11.50 -15.91
C LEU A 302 18.17 11.85 -16.64
N SER A 303 18.38 11.33 -17.86
CA SER A 303 19.56 11.67 -18.67
C SER A 303 19.46 13.06 -19.30
N LYS A 304 18.25 13.58 -19.51
CA LYS A 304 18.01 14.86 -20.20
C LYS A 304 18.33 16.08 -19.32
N TYR A 305 18.03 16.03 -18.01
CA TYR A 305 18.22 17.17 -17.11
C TYR A 305 19.33 16.91 -16.08
N SER A 306 20.37 17.75 -16.08
CA SER A 306 21.54 17.63 -15.20
C SER A 306 21.19 17.76 -13.70
N PHE A 307 20.23 18.61 -13.35
CA PHE A 307 19.73 18.78 -11.98
C PHE A 307 19.09 17.50 -11.42
N LEU A 308 18.27 16.81 -12.22
CA LEU A 308 17.67 15.53 -11.82
C LEU A 308 18.74 14.45 -11.59
N LYS A 309 19.83 14.46 -12.35
CA LYS A 309 20.97 13.56 -12.14
C LYS A 309 21.66 13.83 -10.80
N LYS A 310 21.85 15.11 -10.42
CA LYS A 310 22.39 15.51 -9.11
C LYS A 310 21.47 15.05 -7.97
N ILE A 311 20.16 15.28 -8.07
CA ILE A 311 19.20 14.81 -7.06
C ILE A 311 19.22 13.27 -6.96
N ASN A 312 19.21 12.55 -8.09
CA ASN A 312 19.28 11.08 -8.08
C ASN A 312 20.57 10.58 -7.43
N SER A 313 21.71 11.25 -7.65
CA SER A 313 22.95 10.92 -6.94
C SER A 313 22.86 11.22 -5.45
N PHE A 314 22.26 12.34 -5.05
CA PHE A 314 22.06 12.71 -3.65
C PHE A 314 21.16 11.72 -2.91
N ILE A 315 19.95 11.46 -3.42
CA ILE A 315 18.99 10.51 -2.84
C ILE A 315 19.63 9.13 -2.72
N SER A 316 20.27 8.66 -3.78
CA SER A 316 20.97 7.37 -3.72
C SER A 316 22.12 7.34 -2.76
N ASN A 317 22.84 8.45 -2.61
CA ASN A 317 23.87 8.56 -1.62
C ASN A 317 23.19 8.40 -0.27
N VAL A 318 22.20 9.21 0.10
CA VAL A 318 21.41 9.15 1.36
C VAL A 318 20.87 7.73 1.65
N ILE A 319 20.18 7.10 0.69
CA ILE A 319 19.62 5.74 0.81
C ILE A 319 20.72 4.70 1.09
N LEU A 320 21.90 4.88 0.49
CA LEU A 320 23.06 4.02 0.67
C LEU A 320 24.03 4.56 1.75
N PHE A 321 23.75 5.70 2.38
CA PHE A 321 24.74 6.55 3.08
C PHE A 321 25.00 6.11 4.49
N ILE A 322 23.95 5.68 5.19
CA ILE A 322 24.00 5.44 6.64
C ILE A 322 25.17 4.49 7.03
N PRO A 323 25.67 3.58 6.16
CA PRO A 323 26.92 2.85 6.40
C PRO A 323 28.10 3.14 5.45
N ASN A 324 27.96 3.95 4.40
CA ASN A 324 28.97 4.01 3.33
C ASN A 324 30.13 4.97 3.61
N GLN A 325 29.95 6.10 4.29
CA GLN A 325 31.08 6.98 4.65
C GLN A 325 31.97 6.39 5.74
N ILE A 326 31.38 5.75 6.76
CA ILE A 326 32.14 4.92 7.71
C ILE A 326 32.83 3.78 6.96
N SER A 327 32.15 3.17 5.96
CA SER A 327 32.81 2.16 5.14
C SER A 327 33.91 2.69 4.26
N HIS A 328 33.82 3.92 3.74
CA HIS A 328 34.84 4.52 2.90
C HIS A 328 35.99 5.06 3.73
N CYS A 329 35.73 5.61 4.92
CA CYS A 329 36.74 5.99 5.88
C CYS A 329 37.49 4.74 6.36
N LEU A 330 36.77 3.67 6.75
CA LEU A 330 37.39 2.38 7.06
C LEU A 330 38.06 1.76 5.84
N GLU A 331 37.47 1.78 4.65
CA GLU A 331 38.09 1.25 3.40
C GLU A 331 39.28 2.14 2.98
N TYR A 332 39.37 3.41 3.33
CA TYR A 332 40.53 4.26 3.07
C TYR A 332 41.65 4.00 4.09
N ILE A 333 41.29 3.81 5.36
CA ILE A 333 42.21 3.40 6.44
C ILE A 333 42.74 1.98 6.19
N ILE A 334 41.90 1.08 5.64
CA ILE A 334 42.22 -0.34 5.41
C ILE A 334 42.79 -0.59 4.01
N TYR A 335 42.44 0.23 3.02
CA TYR A 335 42.77 0.09 1.61
C TYR A 335 43.34 1.42 1.11
N LYS A 336 44.63 1.64 1.36
CA LYS A 336 45.38 2.70 0.67
C LYS A 336 45.30 2.42 -0.83
N HIS A 337 44.73 3.37 -1.59
CA HIS A 337 44.68 3.31 -3.06
C HIS A 337 46.10 3.49 -3.60
N GLU A 338 46.83 2.40 -3.74
CA GLU A 338 48.09 2.38 -4.47
C GLU A 338 47.80 1.79 -5.86
N HIS A 339 48.25 2.54 -6.89
CA HIS A 339 48.22 2.26 -8.33
C HIS A 339 47.11 2.95 -9.16
N LYS A 340 47.51 4.01 -9.88
CA LYS A 340 46.94 4.35 -11.19
C LYS A 340 47.37 3.24 -12.15
N LEU A 341 46.41 2.49 -12.69
CA LEU A 341 46.68 1.43 -13.67
C LEU A 341 46.96 2.07 -15.03
N GLU A 342 48.14 1.85 -15.58
CA GLU A 342 48.38 2.03 -17.02
C GLU A 342 47.86 0.77 -17.72
N LYS A 343 46.88 0.94 -18.62
CA LYS A 343 46.15 -0.16 -19.29
C LYS A 343 47.03 -1.11 -20.12
N ASN A 344 48.27 -0.73 -20.40
CA ASN A 344 49.10 -1.40 -21.40
C ASN A 344 50.07 -2.44 -20.83
N ASN A 345 50.19 -2.57 -19.50
CA ASN A 345 51.19 -3.46 -18.90
C ASN A 345 50.53 -4.68 -18.20
N THR A 346 50.62 -5.86 -18.83
CA THR A 346 50.03 -7.12 -18.35
C THR A 346 50.55 -7.53 -16.97
N ASP A 347 51.79 -7.20 -16.64
CA ASP A 347 52.40 -7.54 -15.36
C ASP A 347 51.84 -6.71 -14.21
N GLN A 348 51.51 -5.44 -14.46
CA GLN A 348 50.83 -4.59 -13.47
C GLN A 348 49.42 -5.11 -13.20
N VAL A 349 48.72 -5.58 -14.23
CA VAL A 349 47.40 -6.21 -14.09
C VAL A 349 47.50 -7.52 -13.31
N HIS A 350 48.49 -8.37 -13.60
CA HIS A 350 48.70 -9.63 -12.89
C HIS A 350 49.10 -9.40 -11.42
N LYS A 351 50.00 -8.46 -11.16
CA LYS A 351 50.42 -8.07 -9.81
C LYS A 351 49.25 -7.51 -9.00
N PHE A 352 48.44 -6.65 -9.59
CA PHE A 352 47.19 -6.17 -8.99
C PHE A 352 46.21 -7.30 -8.65
N ILE A 353 46.01 -8.25 -9.57
CA ILE A 353 45.13 -9.41 -9.35
C ILE A 353 45.67 -10.28 -8.20
N SER A 354 46.97 -10.60 -8.19
CA SER A 354 47.61 -11.41 -7.15
C SER A 354 47.64 -10.75 -5.76
N GLU A 355 47.92 -9.45 -5.67
CA GLU A 355 47.87 -8.69 -4.41
C GLU A 355 46.44 -8.61 -3.87
N ARG A 356 45.45 -8.51 -4.77
CA ARG A 356 44.04 -8.57 -4.40
C ARG A 356 43.65 -9.93 -3.83
N PHE A 357 44.21 -11.03 -4.33
CA PHE A 357 44.05 -12.36 -3.74
C PHE A 357 44.76 -12.49 -2.38
N LYS A 358 45.96 -11.92 -2.22
CA LYS A 358 46.71 -11.92 -0.94
C LYS A 358 46.03 -11.11 0.17
N ARG A 359 45.29 -10.03 -0.15
CA ARG A 359 44.48 -9.24 0.81
C ARG A 359 43.19 -9.96 1.29
N SER A 360 43.21 -11.28 1.44
CA SER A 360 42.08 -12.15 1.81
C SER A 360 41.45 -11.77 3.18
N TYR A 361 42.27 -11.39 4.17
CA TYR A 361 41.80 -11.04 5.51
C TYR A 361 40.82 -9.85 5.50
N PHE A 362 41.18 -8.76 4.82
CA PHE A 362 40.34 -7.56 4.73
C PHE A 362 39.08 -7.78 3.87
N GLN A 363 39.13 -8.69 2.89
CA GLN A 363 37.93 -9.09 2.16
C GLN A 363 36.95 -9.84 3.07
N LYS A 364 37.44 -10.69 3.98
CA LYS A 364 36.61 -11.39 4.98
C LYS A 364 35.94 -10.39 5.94
N VAL A 365 36.66 -9.40 6.46
CA VAL A 365 36.09 -8.34 7.33
C VAL A 365 34.96 -7.58 6.63
N TYR A 366 35.15 -7.18 5.37
CA TYR A 366 34.10 -6.53 4.58
C TYR A 366 32.85 -7.41 4.43
N ILE A 367 33.04 -8.70 4.16
CA ILE A 367 31.94 -9.67 4.01
C ILE A 367 31.20 -9.84 5.33
N TYR A 368 31.89 -10.14 6.43
CA TYR A 368 31.28 -10.36 7.73
C TYR A 368 30.50 -9.15 8.20
N ARG A 369 31.04 -7.94 8.06
CA ARG A 369 30.34 -6.70 8.42
C ARG A 369 29.02 -6.53 7.65
N LYS A 370 29.04 -6.73 6.32
CA LYS A 370 27.81 -6.57 5.50
C LYS A 370 26.77 -7.64 5.84
N VAL A 371 27.20 -8.89 6.02
CA VAL A 371 26.31 -10.00 6.42
C VAL A 371 25.75 -9.76 7.82
N PHE A 372 26.54 -9.26 8.77
CA PHE A 372 26.09 -8.91 10.11
C PHE A 372 24.97 -7.85 10.08
N PHE A 373 25.17 -6.76 9.33
CA PHE A 373 24.13 -5.74 9.19
C PHE A 373 22.88 -6.24 8.45
N GLU A 374 23.03 -7.14 7.47
CA GLU A 374 21.92 -7.83 6.80
C GLU A 374 21.10 -8.66 7.82
N MET A 375 21.78 -9.48 8.63
CA MET A 375 21.17 -10.32 9.65
C MET A 375 20.51 -9.50 10.76
N LEU A 376 21.17 -8.43 11.24
CA LEU A 376 20.62 -7.54 12.25
C LEU A 376 19.33 -6.87 11.74
N SER A 377 19.34 -6.37 10.50
CA SER A 377 18.16 -5.73 9.90
C SER A 377 17.01 -6.73 9.73
N PHE A 378 17.33 -7.95 9.31
CA PHE A 378 16.37 -9.04 9.18
C PHE A 378 15.77 -9.43 10.55
N SER A 379 16.61 -9.55 11.59
CA SER A 379 16.20 -9.85 12.95
C SER A 379 15.30 -8.76 13.53
N LEU A 380 15.65 -7.48 13.36
CA LEU A 380 14.81 -6.36 13.79
C LEU A 380 13.46 -6.34 13.08
N ALA A 381 13.44 -6.58 11.77
CA ALA A 381 12.20 -6.63 10.99
C ALA A 381 11.26 -7.75 11.48
N ILE A 382 11.79 -8.97 11.64
CA ILE A 382 10.98 -10.11 12.09
C ILE A 382 10.63 -10.02 13.57
N GLY A 383 11.57 -9.58 14.42
CA GLY A 383 11.33 -9.39 15.85
C GLY A 383 10.16 -8.46 16.10
N PHE A 384 10.07 -7.34 15.37
CA PHE A 384 8.94 -6.43 15.47
C PHE A 384 7.63 -7.06 14.95
N ILE A 385 7.67 -7.76 13.80
CA ILE A 385 6.49 -8.47 13.27
C ILE A 385 5.96 -9.49 14.28
N SER A 386 6.84 -10.29 14.84
CA SER A 386 6.48 -11.26 15.86
C SER A 386 5.92 -10.57 17.10
N TRP A 387 6.51 -9.45 17.52
CA TRP A 387 6.05 -8.72 18.70
C TRP A 387 4.61 -8.21 18.57
N ILE A 388 4.25 -7.57 17.45
CA ILE A 388 2.86 -7.10 17.25
C ILE A 388 1.88 -8.27 17.18
N LEU A 389 2.23 -9.35 16.46
CA LEU A 389 1.36 -10.53 16.33
C LEU A 389 1.17 -11.21 17.68
N ILE A 390 2.24 -11.40 18.45
CA ILE A 390 2.21 -12.02 19.78
C ILE A 390 1.40 -11.16 20.76
N SER A 391 1.61 -9.85 20.77
CA SER A 391 0.88 -8.93 21.64
C SER A 391 -0.62 -8.95 21.37
N VAL A 392 -1.03 -8.84 20.11
CA VAL A 392 -2.45 -8.89 19.74
C VAL A 392 -3.04 -10.28 19.95
N PHE A 393 -2.28 -11.35 19.75
CA PHE A 393 -2.74 -12.71 19.98
C PHE A 393 -3.04 -12.97 21.46
N PHE A 394 -2.09 -12.68 22.36
CA PHE A 394 -2.29 -12.92 23.81
C PHE A 394 -3.34 -11.98 24.40
N ASN A 395 -3.25 -10.68 24.12
CA ASN A 395 -4.24 -9.72 24.63
C ASN A 395 -5.63 -9.96 24.02
N GLY A 396 -5.68 -10.43 22.76
CA GLY A 396 -6.90 -10.83 22.08
C GLY A 396 -7.56 -12.02 22.74
N ILE A 397 -6.83 -13.11 22.99
CA ILE A 397 -7.36 -14.29 23.69
C ILE A 397 -7.83 -13.95 25.10
N ASN A 398 -7.08 -13.12 25.83
CA ASN A 398 -7.52 -12.65 27.15
C ASN A 398 -8.82 -11.85 27.04
N ALA A 399 -8.95 -10.98 26.02
CA ALA A 399 -10.20 -10.24 25.78
C ALA A 399 -11.39 -11.15 25.46
N LEU A 400 -11.18 -12.27 24.75
CA LEU A 400 -12.20 -13.29 24.48
C LEU A 400 -12.70 -14.00 25.75
N SER A 401 -11.82 -14.15 26.74
CA SER A 401 -12.18 -14.81 27.99
C SER A 401 -12.99 -13.94 28.95
N LEU A 402 -13.03 -12.62 28.71
CA LEU A 402 -13.75 -11.68 29.56
C LEU A 402 -15.27 -11.77 29.32
N PRO A 403 -16.10 -11.56 30.37
CA PRO A 403 -17.56 -11.51 30.22
C PRO A 403 -18.04 -10.31 29.40
N THR A 404 -17.17 -9.32 29.14
CA THR A 404 -17.45 -8.18 28.26
C THR A 404 -17.26 -8.48 26.77
N GLN A 405 -16.99 -9.73 26.40
CA GLN A 405 -16.86 -10.11 24.99
C GLN A 405 -18.14 -9.82 24.21
N THR A 406 -18.00 -9.36 22.97
CA THR A 406 -19.15 -8.97 22.12
C THR A 406 -19.17 -9.66 20.76
N ILE A 407 -18.50 -10.80 20.64
CA ILE A 407 -18.43 -11.57 19.38
C ILE A 407 -19.75 -12.23 19.03
N THR A 408 -20.40 -12.82 20.02
CA THR A 408 -21.64 -13.58 19.84
C THR A 408 -22.87 -12.68 19.85
N SER A 409 -22.77 -11.47 20.40
CA SER A 409 -23.85 -10.49 20.38
C SER A 409 -23.95 -9.81 19.00
N PHE A 410 -25.18 -9.46 18.62
CA PHE A 410 -25.49 -8.78 17.35
C PHE A 410 -26.13 -7.40 17.56
N ASP A 411 -25.82 -6.80 18.71
CA ASP A 411 -26.28 -5.48 19.13
C ASP A 411 -25.59 -4.35 18.36
N LEU A 412 -26.03 -3.12 18.64
CA LEU A 412 -25.52 -1.89 18.02
C LEU A 412 -24.00 -1.73 18.14
N ASP A 413 -23.46 -2.04 19.32
CA ASP A 413 -22.04 -1.92 19.65
C ASP A 413 -21.43 -3.29 19.93
N SER A 414 -21.60 -4.24 19.01
CA SER A 414 -21.01 -5.58 19.12
C SER A 414 -19.96 -5.89 18.05
N THR A 415 -18.98 -6.72 18.41
CA THR A 415 -17.99 -7.22 17.47
C THR A 415 -18.61 -8.17 16.46
N GLY A 416 -19.59 -8.98 16.85
CA GLY A 416 -20.34 -9.85 15.93
C GLY A 416 -20.99 -9.07 14.79
N ARG A 417 -21.61 -7.93 15.10
CA ARG A 417 -22.20 -7.04 14.10
C ARG A 417 -21.15 -6.39 13.21
N ALA A 418 -20.02 -6.00 13.79
CA ALA A 418 -18.90 -5.42 13.04
C ALA A 418 -18.26 -6.42 12.04
N ILE A 419 -18.14 -7.70 12.40
CA ILE A 419 -17.70 -8.77 11.48
C ILE A 419 -18.66 -8.85 10.29
N PHE A 420 -19.96 -8.90 10.56
CA PHE A 420 -20.98 -9.03 9.54
C PHE A 420 -20.99 -7.85 8.56
N ASN A 421 -20.94 -6.61 9.07
CA ASN A 421 -20.84 -5.41 8.23
C ASN A 421 -19.56 -5.41 7.40
N THR A 422 -18.43 -5.84 7.98
CA THR A 422 -17.15 -5.95 7.27
C THR A 422 -17.25 -6.93 6.10
N LEU A 423 -17.87 -8.10 6.29
CA LEU A 423 -18.06 -9.09 5.23
C LEU A 423 -18.96 -8.57 4.10
N ILE A 424 -20.04 -7.85 4.42
CA ILE A 424 -20.90 -7.21 3.43
C ILE A 424 -20.10 -6.22 2.58
N ILE A 425 -19.30 -5.36 3.21
CA ILE A 425 -18.50 -4.35 2.50
C ILE A 425 -17.44 -5.00 1.62
N VAL A 426 -16.77 -6.05 2.12
CA VAL A 426 -15.80 -6.82 1.33
C VAL A 426 -16.45 -7.46 0.11
N PHE A 427 -17.59 -8.13 0.30
CA PHE A 427 -18.29 -8.82 -0.78
C PHE A 427 -18.80 -7.85 -1.85
N LEU A 428 -19.55 -6.82 -1.45
CA LEU A 428 -20.10 -5.83 -2.37
C LEU A 428 -19.01 -4.98 -3.03
N GLY A 429 -17.97 -4.61 -2.28
CA GLY A 429 -16.84 -3.85 -2.79
C GLY A 429 -16.12 -4.57 -3.93
N ILE A 430 -15.89 -5.88 -3.78
CA ILE A 430 -15.25 -6.69 -4.84
C ILE A 430 -16.19 -6.95 -5.99
N PHE A 431 -17.46 -7.23 -5.71
CA PHE A 431 -18.47 -7.44 -6.73
C PHE A 431 -18.55 -6.25 -7.70
N LEU A 432 -18.44 -5.02 -7.18
CA LEU A 432 -18.45 -3.79 -7.98
C LEU A 432 -17.08 -3.46 -8.58
N ALA A 433 -15.99 -3.58 -7.81
CA ALA A 433 -14.66 -3.15 -8.26
C ALA A 433 -14.00 -4.11 -9.26
N LEU A 434 -14.20 -5.42 -9.12
CA LEU A 434 -13.55 -6.42 -9.96
C LEU A 434 -13.88 -6.30 -11.45
N PRO A 435 -15.15 -6.24 -11.89
CA PRO A 435 -15.46 -6.15 -13.33
C PRO A 435 -14.91 -4.85 -13.93
N PHE A 436 -14.97 -3.76 -13.17
CA PHE A 436 -14.43 -2.48 -13.57
C PHE A 436 -12.91 -2.53 -13.74
N ALA A 437 -12.18 -2.98 -12.71
CA ALA A 437 -10.73 -3.08 -12.75
C ALA A 437 -10.23 -4.04 -13.83
N LEU A 438 -10.89 -5.20 -13.98
CA LEU A 438 -10.58 -6.17 -15.03
C LEU A 438 -10.77 -5.57 -16.42
N GLY A 439 -11.82 -4.77 -16.63
CA GLY A 439 -12.04 -4.07 -17.89
C GLY A 439 -10.95 -3.05 -18.20
N VAL A 440 -10.55 -2.22 -17.23
CA VAL A 440 -9.43 -1.27 -17.38
C VAL A 440 -8.13 -2.00 -17.71
N SER A 441 -7.78 -3.05 -16.97
CA SER A 441 -6.56 -3.80 -17.20
C SER A 441 -6.53 -4.46 -18.58
N ILE A 442 -7.63 -5.08 -19.02
CA ILE A 442 -7.72 -5.66 -20.37
C ILE A 442 -7.54 -4.59 -21.46
N TYR A 443 -8.15 -3.41 -21.29
CA TYR A 443 -7.95 -2.32 -22.25
C TYR A 443 -6.47 -1.95 -22.36
N LEU A 444 -5.80 -1.79 -21.22
CA LEU A 444 -4.40 -1.38 -21.14
C LEU A 444 -3.42 -2.44 -21.65
N THR A 445 -3.73 -3.73 -21.54
CA THR A 445 -2.83 -4.81 -21.99
C THR A 445 -3.12 -5.30 -23.40
N GLU A 446 -4.38 -5.40 -23.82
CA GLU A 446 -4.77 -6.10 -25.06
C GLU A 446 -5.26 -5.17 -26.18
N TYR A 447 -5.86 -4.02 -25.83
CA TYR A 447 -6.43 -3.10 -26.82
C TYR A 447 -5.62 -1.84 -27.07
N ASN A 448 -4.92 -1.34 -26.05
CA ASN A 448 -4.17 -0.11 -26.15
C ASN A 448 -2.79 -0.34 -26.79
N GLN A 449 -2.63 0.15 -28.02
CA GLN A 449 -1.37 0.09 -28.75
C GLN A 449 -0.48 1.32 -28.49
N ASN A 450 -1.03 2.40 -27.91
CA ASN A 450 -0.29 3.64 -27.69
C ASN A 450 0.37 3.65 -26.29
N GLU A 451 1.70 3.53 -26.28
CA GLU A 451 2.48 3.57 -25.04
C GLU A 451 2.25 4.84 -24.22
N LYS A 452 2.03 6.00 -24.87
CA LYS A 452 1.82 7.27 -24.16
C LYS A 452 0.50 7.22 -23.40
N LEU A 453 -0.58 6.81 -24.07
CA LEU A 453 -1.90 6.66 -23.43
C LEU A 453 -1.86 5.67 -22.26
N LYS A 454 -1.14 4.54 -22.44
CA LYS A 454 -0.97 3.55 -21.35
C LYS A 454 -0.28 4.19 -20.15
N LYS A 455 0.83 4.90 -20.37
CA LYS A 455 1.58 5.61 -19.32
C LYS A 455 0.74 6.69 -18.64
N THR A 456 -0.10 7.41 -19.39
CA THR A 456 -1.00 8.45 -18.84
C THR A 456 -2.08 7.84 -17.95
N ILE A 457 -2.82 6.83 -18.42
CA ILE A 457 -3.85 6.17 -17.60
C ILE A 457 -3.22 5.53 -16.37
N MET A 458 -2.06 4.86 -16.53
CA MET A 458 -1.33 4.31 -15.39
C MET A 458 -0.85 5.38 -14.42
N PHE A 459 -0.47 6.58 -14.89
CA PHE A 459 -0.15 7.70 -13.99
C PHE A 459 -1.37 8.13 -13.15
N PHE A 460 -2.57 8.19 -13.73
CA PHE A 460 -3.80 8.48 -12.97
C PHE A 460 -4.16 7.36 -12.00
N VAL A 461 -4.03 6.09 -12.42
CA VAL A 461 -4.22 4.91 -11.55
C VAL A 461 -3.23 4.97 -10.37
N ASP A 462 -1.95 5.18 -10.65
CA ASP A 462 -0.90 5.26 -9.63
C ASP A 462 -1.12 6.49 -8.72
N SER A 463 -1.63 7.61 -9.26
CA SER A 463 -1.97 8.80 -8.47
C SER A 463 -3.14 8.54 -7.51
N LEU A 464 -4.17 7.84 -7.98
CA LEU A 464 -5.31 7.42 -7.15
C LEU A 464 -4.84 6.46 -6.04
N ALA A 465 -3.89 5.55 -6.34
CA ALA A 465 -3.35 4.62 -5.35
C ALA A 465 -2.61 5.31 -4.20
N SER A 466 -1.87 6.38 -4.51
CA SER A 466 -1.08 7.15 -3.53
C SER A 466 -1.90 8.17 -2.75
N THR A 467 -3.13 8.45 -3.18
CA THR A 467 -3.99 9.44 -2.52
C THR A 467 -4.32 8.98 -1.09
N PRO A 468 -4.08 9.82 -0.06
CA PRO A 468 -4.37 9.47 1.33
C PRO A 468 -5.81 9.03 1.53
N SER A 469 -6.00 7.94 2.27
CA SER A 469 -7.29 7.27 2.37
C SER A 469 -8.38 8.12 3.03
N ILE A 470 -7.99 9.10 3.85
CA ILE A 470 -8.89 10.09 4.44
C ILE A 470 -9.58 10.97 3.38
N LEU A 471 -8.90 11.28 2.27
CA LEU A 471 -9.47 12.11 1.20
C LEU A 471 -10.57 11.37 0.46
N PHE A 472 -10.45 10.06 0.29
CA PHE A 472 -11.54 9.24 -0.23
C PHE A 472 -12.75 9.23 0.70
N GLY A 473 -12.52 9.22 2.03
CA GLY A 473 -13.60 9.36 3.00
C GLY A 473 -14.32 10.71 2.89
N ILE A 474 -13.58 11.81 2.82
CA ILE A 474 -14.15 13.17 2.61
C ILE A 474 -14.96 13.22 1.32
N PHE A 475 -14.39 12.72 0.22
CA PHE A 475 -15.09 12.61 -1.06
C PHE A 475 -16.36 11.76 -0.94
N GLY A 476 -16.27 10.61 -0.28
CA GLY A 476 -17.41 9.71 -0.09
C GLY A 476 -18.54 10.35 0.70
N THR A 477 -18.23 11.09 1.77
CA THR A 477 -19.21 11.83 2.55
C THR A 477 -19.84 12.95 1.72
N THR A 478 -19.02 13.77 1.05
CA THR A 478 -19.52 14.93 0.29
C THR A 478 -20.33 14.52 -0.94
N PHE A 479 -19.88 13.50 -1.67
CA PHE A 479 -20.55 13.08 -2.90
C PHE A 479 -21.66 12.05 -2.66
N PHE A 480 -21.38 10.91 -2.01
CA PHE A 480 -22.39 9.86 -1.89
C PHE A 480 -23.46 10.18 -0.85
N LEU A 481 -23.08 10.80 0.28
CA LEU A 481 -24.03 11.12 1.34
C LEU A 481 -24.68 12.49 1.12
N GLN A 482 -23.88 13.56 1.00
CA GLN A 482 -24.42 14.92 0.99
C GLN A 482 -25.08 15.31 -0.33
N THR A 483 -24.48 15.00 -1.49
CA THR A 483 -25.09 15.38 -2.79
C THR A 483 -26.08 14.34 -3.33
N LEU A 484 -25.77 13.04 -3.22
CA LEU A 484 -26.66 11.99 -3.73
C LEU A 484 -27.69 11.51 -2.70
N GLY A 485 -27.54 11.84 -1.42
CA GLY A 485 -28.50 11.44 -0.39
C GLY A 485 -28.59 9.92 -0.17
N LEU A 486 -27.50 9.16 -0.41
CA LEU A 486 -27.49 7.69 -0.34
C LEU A 486 -27.48 7.15 1.10
N ALA A 487 -28.32 7.72 1.97
CA ALA A 487 -28.52 7.25 3.33
C ALA A 487 -29.96 7.47 3.78
N ALA A 488 -30.52 6.47 4.48
CA ALA A 488 -31.92 6.50 4.89
C ALA A 488 -32.22 7.59 5.94
N GLY A 489 -31.23 8.05 6.69
CA GLY A 489 -31.35 9.16 7.66
C GLY A 489 -31.10 10.54 7.06
N GLY A 490 -31.04 10.67 5.74
CA GLY A 490 -30.78 11.92 5.04
C GLY A 490 -29.29 12.24 4.81
N PRO A 491 -28.98 13.44 4.26
CA PRO A 491 -27.64 13.79 3.75
C PRO A 491 -26.52 13.83 4.80
N ASN A 492 -26.89 13.97 6.07
CA ASN A 492 -25.97 14.04 7.21
C ASN A 492 -25.79 12.69 7.93
N SER A 493 -26.46 11.63 7.47
CA SER A 493 -26.36 10.30 8.05
C SER A 493 -25.37 9.42 7.28
N ASN A 494 -24.76 8.48 7.99
CA ASN A 494 -23.82 7.51 7.42
C ASN A 494 -24.55 6.30 6.83
N SER A 495 -23.94 5.63 5.84
CA SER A 495 -24.50 4.41 5.25
C SER A 495 -23.43 3.42 4.80
N ILE A 496 -23.73 2.12 4.95
CA ILE A 496 -22.88 1.04 4.42
C ILE A 496 -22.71 1.17 2.90
N LEU A 497 -23.74 1.62 2.17
CA LEU A 497 -23.70 1.77 0.71
C LEU A 497 -22.66 2.81 0.29
N ALA A 498 -22.66 3.98 0.94
CA ALA A 498 -21.65 5.01 0.71
C ALA A 498 -20.25 4.48 1.06
N GLY A 499 -20.13 3.70 2.13
CA GLY A 499 -18.89 2.99 2.48
C GLY A 499 -18.41 2.03 1.40
N VAL A 500 -19.30 1.22 0.83
CA VAL A 500 -18.98 0.30 -0.27
C VAL A 500 -18.49 1.06 -1.50
N LEU A 501 -19.21 2.09 -1.94
CA LEU A 501 -18.85 2.88 -3.13
C LEU A 501 -17.52 3.61 -2.94
N THR A 502 -17.26 4.12 -1.74
CA THR A 502 -15.99 4.77 -1.40
C THR A 502 -14.84 3.77 -1.41
N ILE A 503 -15.03 2.58 -0.82
CA ILE A 503 -14.04 1.52 -0.83
C ILE A 503 -13.73 1.04 -2.25
N VAL A 504 -14.74 0.94 -3.14
CA VAL A 504 -14.54 0.60 -4.55
C VAL A 504 -13.51 1.54 -5.18
N ILE A 505 -13.62 2.85 -4.96
CA ILE A 505 -12.66 3.84 -5.44
C ILE A 505 -11.26 3.59 -4.88
N VAL A 506 -11.16 3.30 -3.57
CA VAL A 506 -9.88 3.04 -2.89
C VAL A 506 -9.16 1.81 -3.45
N ILE A 507 -9.89 0.74 -3.79
CA ILE A 507 -9.31 -0.54 -4.21
C ILE A 507 -9.11 -0.69 -5.73
N ILE A 508 -9.80 0.11 -6.54
CA ILE A 508 -9.66 0.10 -8.01
C ILE A 508 -8.19 0.16 -8.45
N PRO A 509 -7.35 1.07 -7.94
CA PRO A 509 -5.96 1.17 -8.41
C PRO A 509 -5.14 -0.08 -8.15
N THR A 510 -5.30 -0.67 -6.96
CA THR A 510 -4.62 -1.91 -6.59
C THR A 510 -5.05 -3.08 -7.45
N LEU A 511 -6.35 -3.20 -7.76
CA LEU A 511 -6.85 -4.24 -8.65
C LEU A 511 -6.37 -4.03 -10.09
N VAL A 512 -6.48 -2.81 -10.63
CA VAL A 512 -6.04 -2.50 -11.99
C VAL A 512 -4.57 -2.86 -12.18
N ARG A 513 -3.71 -2.48 -11.23
CA ARG A 513 -2.26 -2.76 -11.29
C ARG A 513 -1.95 -4.26 -11.25
N THR A 514 -2.54 -4.97 -10.29
CA THR A 514 -2.24 -6.40 -10.07
C THR A 514 -2.81 -7.28 -11.19
N ILE A 515 -3.98 -6.93 -11.73
CA ILE A 515 -4.58 -7.59 -12.89
C ILE A 515 -3.77 -7.27 -14.17
N GLU A 516 -3.39 -6.02 -14.40
CA GLU A 516 -2.57 -5.62 -15.57
C GLU A 516 -1.24 -6.38 -15.59
N GLN A 517 -0.55 -6.48 -14.44
CA GLN A 517 0.67 -7.26 -14.31
C GLN A 517 0.43 -8.75 -14.59
N SER A 518 -0.67 -9.30 -14.06
CA SER A 518 -1.02 -10.71 -14.27
C SER A 518 -1.30 -11.04 -15.75
N LEU A 519 -1.97 -10.13 -16.47
CA LEU A 519 -2.24 -10.26 -17.90
C LEU A 519 -0.98 -10.08 -18.74
N SER A 520 -0.14 -9.09 -18.40
CA SER A 520 1.12 -8.80 -19.10
C SER A 520 2.16 -9.92 -18.94
N ASN A 521 2.13 -10.67 -17.83
CA ASN A 521 3.03 -11.80 -17.58
C ASN A 521 2.68 -13.06 -18.41
N VAL A 522 1.53 -13.11 -19.08
CA VAL A 522 1.17 -14.23 -19.96
C VAL A 522 2.09 -14.21 -21.18
N ASN A 523 2.70 -15.36 -21.52
CA ASN A 523 3.64 -15.48 -22.65
C ASN A 523 3.03 -14.88 -23.94
N PRO A 524 3.70 -13.92 -24.62
CA PRO A 524 3.24 -13.35 -25.88
C PRO A 524 2.95 -14.38 -26.98
N ASP A 525 3.63 -15.52 -27.01
CA ASP A 525 3.46 -16.58 -28.02
C ASP A 525 2.02 -17.09 -28.08
N ILE A 526 1.33 -17.13 -26.92
CA ILE A 526 -0.08 -17.56 -26.85
C ILE A 526 -0.96 -16.64 -27.70
N ARG A 527 -0.68 -15.33 -27.71
CA ARG A 527 -1.42 -14.34 -28.49
C ARG A 527 -1.13 -14.52 -29.98
N GLN A 528 0.15 -14.62 -30.34
CA GLN A 528 0.58 -14.77 -31.73
C GLN A 528 0.02 -16.05 -32.36
N ASN A 529 0.12 -17.18 -31.65
CA ASN A 529 -0.41 -18.47 -32.11
C ASN A 529 -1.94 -18.44 -32.25
N ALA A 530 -2.65 -17.80 -31.32
CA ALA A 530 -4.11 -17.68 -31.42
C ALA A 530 -4.53 -16.84 -32.63
N TYR A 531 -3.85 -15.72 -32.90
CA TYR A 531 -4.12 -14.87 -34.05
C TYR A 531 -3.76 -15.56 -35.37
N ALA A 532 -2.67 -16.34 -35.41
CA ALA A 532 -2.29 -17.15 -36.56
C ALA A 532 -3.36 -18.22 -36.90
N LEU A 533 -4.02 -18.79 -35.88
CA LEU A 533 -5.14 -19.72 -36.03
C LEU A 533 -6.48 -19.03 -36.37
N GLY A 534 -6.50 -17.71 -36.63
CA GLY A 534 -7.70 -16.96 -36.99
C GLY A 534 -8.67 -16.72 -35.82
N ILE A 535 -8.23 -16.88 -34.58
CA ILE A 535 -9.04 -16.61 -33.38
C ILE A 535 -9.16 -15.09 -33.18
N SER A 536 -10.37 -14.61 -32.92
CA SER A 536 -10.60 -13.18 -32.67
C SER A 536 -10.00 -12.72 -31.33
N ARG A 537 -9.57 -11.46 -31.22
CA ARG A 537 -8.99 -10.90 -29.97
C ARG A 537 -9.87 -11.14 -28.74
N PHE A 538 -11.18 -10.86 -28.85
CA PHE A 538 -12.14 -11.16 -27.79
C PHE A 538 -12.09 -12.63 -27.36
N GLU A 539 -12.10 -13.57 -28.31
CA GLU A 539 -12.01 -15.00 -28.00
C GLU A 539 -10.66 -15.38 -27.39
N THR A 540 -9.56 -14.82 -27.89
CA THR A 540 -8.22 -15.00 -27.32
C THR A 540 -8.18 -14.57 -25.85
N ILE A 541 -8.77 -13.41 -25.53
CA ILE A 541 -8.82 -12.88 -24.16
C ILE A 541 -9.59 -13.84 -23.23
N PHE A 542 -10.83 -14.19 -23.58
CA PHE A 542 -11.68 -14.99 -22.69
C PHE A 542 -11.32 -16.48 -22.66
N LYS A 543 -10.81 -17.06 -23.76
CA LYS A 543 -10.52 -18.50 -23.86
C LYS A 543 -9.09 -18.86 -23.50
N LEU A 544 -8.13 -17.94 -23.67
CA LEU A 544 -6.70 -18.23 -23.49
C LEU A 544 -6.07 -17.36 -22.40
N ILE A 545 -6.20 -16.04 -22.50
CA ILE A 545 -5.46 -15.11 -21.63
C ILE A 545 -6.02 -15.10 -20.21
N LEU A 546 -7.34 -14.89 -20.03
CA LEU A 546 -7.96 -14.90 -18.69
C LEU A 546 -7.76 -16.24 -17.96
N PRO A 547 -7.94 -17.41 -18.61
CA PRO A 547 -7.61 -18.70 -17.97
C PRO A 547 -6.13 -18.88 -17.66
N ALA A 548 -5.22 -18.34 -18.47
CA ALA A 548 -3.78 -18.37 -18.19
C ALA A 548 -3.43 -17.47 -16.99
N ALA A 549 -4.07 -16.31 -16.87
CA ALA A 549 -3.85 -15.34 -15.79
C ALA A 549 -4.66 -15.62 -14.50
N MET A 550 -5.49 -16.67 -14.47
CA MET A 550 -6.42 -16.96 -13.37
C MET A 550 -5.77 -16.98 -11.98
N GLN A 551 -4.56 -17.53 -11.88
CA GLN A 551 -3.81 -17.53 -10.62
C GLN A 551 -3.54 -16.10 -10.12
N GLY A 552 -3.08 -15.22 -11.01
CA GLY A 552 -2.86 -13.81 -10.69
C GLY A 552 -4.15 -13.06 -10.38
N LEU A 553 -5.25 -13.37 -11.08
CA LEU A 553 -6.58 -12.79 -10.80
C LEU A 553 -7.07 -13.14 -9.38
N ILE A 554 -6.97 -14.42 -8.98
CA ILE A 554 -7.35 -14.86 -7.63
C ILE A 554 -6.50 -14.14 -6.58
N THR A 555 -5.19 -14.06 -6.78
CA THR A 555 -4.29 -13.32 -5.87
C THR A 555 -4.68 -11.84 -5.80
N SER A 556 -5.03 -11.21 -6.93
CA SER A 556 -5.45 -9.80 -7.00
C SER A 556 -6.72 -9.55 -6.17
N VAL A 557 -7.71 -10.44 -6.28
CA VAL A 557 -8.96 -10.37 -5.51
C VAL A 557 -8.69 -10.51 -4.02
N ILE A 558 -7.86 -11.47 -3.61
CA ILE A 558 -7.57 -11.70 -2.18
C ILE A 558 -6.78 -10.54 -1.58
N LEU A 559 -5.82 -9.97 -2.32
CA LEU A 559 -5.11 -8.76 -1.89
C LEU A 559 -6.06 -7.57 -1.74
N ALA A 560 -7.04 -7.44 -2.64
CA ALA A 560 -8.09 -6.43 -2.51
C ALA A 560 -8.99 -6.68 -1.28
N MET A 561 -9.39 -7.92 -1.01
CA MET A 561 -10.13 -8.29 0.23
C MET A 561 -9.36 -7.83 1.46
N GLY A 562 -8.09 -8.23 1.57
CA GLY A 562 -7.24 -7.84 2.70
C GLY A 562 -7.12 -6.32 2.83
N ARG A 563 -7.01 -5.60 1.70
CA ARG A 563 -7.00 -4.14 1.71
C ARG A 563 -8.31 -3.56 2.26
N ILE A 564 -9.48 -3.96 1.74
CA ILE A 564 -10.79 -3.48 2.24
C ILE A 564 -10.90 -3.63 3.76
N MET A 565 -10.48 -4.79 4.26
CA MET A 565 -10.54 -5.13 5.68
C MET A 565 -9.57 -4.34 6.55
N SER A 566 -8.51 -3.81 5.96
CA SER A 566 -7.48 -3.02 6.63
C SER A 566 -7.72 -1.51 6.53
N GLU A 567 -8.65 -1.07 5.69
CA GLU A 567 -8.99 0.35 5.54
C GLU A 567 -9.92 0.80 6.66
N THR A 568 -9.65 1.98 7.23
CA THR A 568 -10.46 2.56 8.31
C THR A 568 -10.95 3.95 7.94
N ALA A 569 -10.06 4.85 7.49
CA ALA A 569 -10.39 6.24 7.22
C ALA A 569 -11.58 6.44 6.26
N PRO A 570 -11.62 5.78 5.07
CA PRO A 570 -12.75 5.96 4.16
C PRO A 570 -14.06 5.45 4.75
N LEU A 571 -14.03 4.36 5.53
CA LEU A 571 -15.21 3.74 6.12
C LEU A 571 -15.72 4.48 7.35
N PHE A 572 -14.83 5.03 8.17
CA PHE A 572 -15.20 5.86 9.30
C PHE A 572 -16.05 7.07 8.86
N LEU A 573 -15.63 7.76 7.80
CA LEU A 573 -16.32 8.96 7.33
C LEU A 573 -17.63 8.67 6.57
N THR A 574 -17.88 7.42 6.15
CA THR A 574 -18.99 7.08 5.26
C THR A 574 -19.93 6.04 5.84
N ALA A 575 -19.41 4.89 6.29
CA ALA A 575 -20.20 3.84 6.93
C ALA A 575 -20.47 4.15 8.42
N GLY A 576 -19.58 4.91 9.06
CA GLY A 576 -19.75 5.44 10.41
C GLY A 576 -19.05 4.63 11.51
N LEU A 577 -19.12 5.16 12.74
CA LEU A 577 -18.59 4.52 13.95
C LEU A 577 -19.60 3.67 14.71
N THR A 578 -20.88 3.73 14.35
CA THR A 578 -21.95 3.00 15.02
C THR A 578 -22.69 2.11 14.03
N SER A 579 -23.31 1.05 14.51
CA SER A 579 -24.26 0.28 13.71
C SER A 579 -25.69 0.78 13.96
N SER A 580 -26.61 0.45 13.06
CA SER A 580 -28.05 0.61 13.27
C SER A 580 -28.72 -0.68 13.79
N ASN A 581 -29.87 -0.53 14.46
CA ASN A 581 -30.64 -1.66 15.00
C ASN A 581 -30.99 -2.69 13.90
N ARG A 582 -31.39 -2.19 12.73
CA ARG A 582 -31.71 -3.02 11.56
C ARG A 582 -30.49 -3.17 10.66
N VAL A 583 -30.32 -4.35 10.08
CA VAL A 583 -29.34 -4.59 9.01
C VAL A 583 -29.90 -4.04 7.71
N ASN A 584 -29.41 -2.90 7.26
CA ASN A 584 -29.73 -2.36 5.93
C ASN A 584 -28.51 -1.62 5.38
N ILE A 585 -28.27 -1.75 4.08
CA ILE A 585 -27.12 -1.13 3.39
C ILE A 585 -27.24 0.42 3.39
N LEU A 586 -28.46 0.96 3.46
CA LEU A 586 -28.70 2.41 3.54
C LEU A 586 -28.55 2.99 4.95
N LEU A 587 -28.30 2.16 5.95
CA LEU A 587 -28.13 2.56 7.35
C LEU A 587 -26.65 2.49 7.75
N PRO A 588 -26.24 3.17 8.84
CA PRO A 588 -24.86 3.15 9.31
C PRO A 588 -24.44 1.75 9.78
N GLY A 589 -23.17 1.43 9.56
CA GLY A 589 -22.61 0.13 9.89
C GLY A 589 -21.13 0.22 10.22
N GLN A 590 -20.81 -0.03 11.50
CA GLN A 590 -19.45 -0.14 11.98
C GLN A 590 -18.78 -1.40 11.42
N THR A 591 -17.55 -1.29 10.92
CA THR A 591 -16.63 -2.38 10.56
C THR A 591 -15.69 -2.76 11.70
N LEU A 592 -14.94 -3.85 11.59
CA LEU A 592 -13.96 -4.24 12.60
C LEU A 592 -12.92 -3.13 12.87
N THR A 593 -12.44 -2.46 11.82
CA THR A 593 -11.44 -1.39 11.95
C THR A 593 -12.02 -0.11 12.55
N THR A 594 -13.23 0.27 12.12
CA THR A 594 -13.92 1.44 12.67
C THR A 594 -14.40 1.18 14.10
N ARG A 595 -14.65 -0.08 14.50
CA ARG A 595 -14.88 -0.49 15.88
C ARG A 595 -13.67 -0.25 16.76
N ILE A 596 -12.50 -0.72 16.35
CA ILE A 596 -11.25 -0.48 17.08
C ILE A 596 -11.04 1.03 17.29
N PHE A 597 -11.37 1.84 16.28
CA PHE A 597 -11.26 3.29 16.36
C PHE A 597 -12.36 3.95 17.22
N ALA A 598 -13.61 3.50 17.13
CA ALA A 598 -14.73 4.06 17.91
C ALA A 598 -14.51 3.94 19.42
N GLN A 599 -13.89 2.84 19.86
CA GLN A 599 -13.61 2.59 21.26
C GLN A 599 -12.57 3.54 21.87
N LEU A 600 -11.84 4.33 21.08
CA LEU A 600 -11.00 5.41 21.60
C LEU A 600 -11.80 6.53 22.27
N PHE A 601 -13.04 6.74 21.81
CA PHE A 601 -13.91 7.79 22.33
C PHE A 601 -14.81 7.28 23.47
N ASN A 602 -14.76 5.97 23.76
CA ASN A 602 -15.53 5.38 24.85
C ASN A 602 -14.72 5.42 26.15
N PRO A 603 -15.22 6.06 27.22
CA PRO A 603 -14.52 6.16 28.51
C PRO A 603 -14.57 4.88 29.35
N SER A 604 -15.17 3.80 28.86
CA SER A 604 -15.35 2.57 29.63
C SER A 604 -14.03 1.82 29.83
N SER A 605 -13.84 1.22 31.01
CA SER A 605 -12.67 0.38 31.30
C SER A 605 -12.59 -0.88 30.43
N SER A 606 -13.73 -1.30 29.85
CA SER A 606 -13.82 -2.43 28.92
C SER A 606 -13.41 -2.08 27.48
N ALA A 607 -13.30 -0.79 27.13
CA ALA A 607 -13.02 -0.35 25.76
C ALA A 607 -11.72 -0.96 25.21
N GLN A 608 -10.65 -0.97 26.00
CA GLN A 608 -9.37 -1.55 25.59
C GLN A 608 -9.47 -3.07 25.32
N GLY A 609 -10.26 -3.80 26.11
CA GLY A 609 -10.55 -5.22 25.87
C GLY A 609 -11.25 -5.44 24.52
N ILE A 610 -12.28 -4.64 24.25
CA ILE A 610 -13.03 -4.69 22.98
C ILE A 610 -12.13 -4.35 21.78
N MET A 611 -11.20 -3.41 21.93
CA MET A 611 -10.23 -3.08 20.88
C MET A 611 -9.31 -4.27 20.56
N TYR A 612 -8.82 -4.99 21.56
CA TYR A 612 -8.01 -6.19 21.35
C TYR A 612 -8.84 -7.35 20.78
N GLU A 613 -10.08 -7.53 21.22
CA GLU A 613 -11.04 -8.49 20.66
C GLU A 613 -11.23 -8.26 19.15
N ALA A 614 -11.59 -7.03 18.75
CA ALA A 614 -11.80 -6.68 17.35
C ALA A 614 -10.50 -6.77 16.52
N SER A 615 -9.36 -6.38 17.10
CA SER A 615 -8.03 -6.49 16.45
C SER A 615 -7.64 -7.95 16.19
N PHE A 616 -7.89 -8.83 17.17
CA PHE A 616 -7.61 -10.26 17.07
C PHE A 616 -8.41 -10.90 15.94
N ILE A 617 -9.72 -10.62 15.87
CA ILE A 617 -10.58 -11.15 14.81
C ILE A 617 -10.18 -10.60 13.45
N ALA A 618 -9.86 -9.31 13.35
CA ALA A 618 -9.39 -8.71 12.10
C ALA A 618 -8.12 -9.41 11.58
N ILE A 619 -7.12 -9.64 12.45
CA ILE A 619 -5.90 -10.37 12.08
C ILE A 619 -6.21 -11.81 11.68
N ILE A 620 -7.06 -12.53 12.41
CA ILE A 620 -7.43 -13.91 12.07
C ILE A 620 -8.08 -13.97 10.70
N LEU A 621 -9.02 -13.06 10.41
CA LEU A 621 -9.74 -13.08 9.15
C LEU A 621 -8.78 -12.77 7.98
N ILE A 622 -7.85 -11.85 8.16
CA ILE A 622 -6.77 -11.60 7.19
C ILE A 622 -5.87 -12.83 7.02
N LEU A 623 -5.49 -13.50 8.12
CA LEU A 623 -4.68 -14.71 8.09
C LEU A 623 -5.39 -15.83 7.32
N VAL A 624 -6.69 -16.03 7.56
CA VAL A 624 -7.53 -16.99 6.84
C VAL A 624 -7.55 -16.67 5.35
N LEU A 625 -7.72 -15.40 4.96
CA LEU A 625 -7.65 -14.99 3.55
C LEU A 625 -6.29 -15.29 2.91
N VAL A 626 -5.19 -15.02 3.62
CA VAL A 626 -3.83 -15.28 3.13
C VAL A 626 -3.56 -16.79 3.00
N LEU A 627 -3.98 -17.60 3.98
CA LEU A 627 -3.85 -19.05 3.92
C LEU A 627 -4.72 -19.65 2.81
N PHE A 628 -5.95 -19.15 2.66
CA PHE A 628 -6.85 -19.56 1.60
C PHE A 628 -6.27 -19.25 0.21
N SER A 629 -5.62 -18.10 0.04
CA SER A 629 -4.84 -17.77 -1.16
C SER A 629 -3.83 -18.86 -1.49
N GLN A 630 -3.04 -19.28 -0.50
CA GLN A 630 -1.98 -20.25 -0.69
C GLN A 630 -2.47 -21.67 -0.96
N LEU A 631 -3.68 -22.02 -0.51
CA LEU A 631 -4.32 -23.31 -0.81
C LEU A 631 -5.02 -23.32 -2.17
N LEU A 632 -5.73 -22.24 -2.53
CA LEU A 632 -6.45 -22.15 -3.80
C LEU A 632 -5.53 -22.01 -5.01
N ILE A 633 -4.46 -21.20 -4.89
CA ILE A 633 -3.51 -20.95 -5.97
C ILE A 633 -2.96 -22.24 -6.59
N PRO A 634 -2.38 -23.19 -5.82
CA PRO A 634 -1.90 -24.46 -6.36
C PRO A 634 -3.02 -25.36 -6.87
N TYR A 635 -4.23 -25.28 -6.32
CA TYR A 635 -5.38 -26.06 -6.79
C TYR A 635 -5.79 -25.68 -8.22
N PHE A 636 -5.85 -24.37 -8.52
CA PHE A 636 -6.22 -23.85 -9.85
C PHE A 636 -5.07 -23.77 -10.87
N SER A 637 -3.83 -23.74 -10.40
CA SER A 637 -2.64 -23.77 -11.29
C SER A 637 -2.30 -25.18 -11.79
N ASN A 638 -2.78 -26.24 -11.12
CA ASN A 638 -2.47 -27.61 -11.50
C ASN A 638 -3.24 -28.06 -12.76
N PRO A 639 -2.58 -28.38 -13.90
CA PRO A 639 -3.25 -28.72 -15.16
C PRO A 639 -4.16 -29.96 -15.07
N LYS A 640 -3.85 -30.91 -14.17
CA LYS A 640 -4.71 -32.09 -13.91
C LYS A 640 -6.07 -31.73 -13.30
N ASN A 641 -6.12 -30.70 -12.46
CA ASN A 641 -7.37 -30.23 -11.84
C ASN A 641 -8.23 -29.41 -12.81
N ARG A 642 -7.60 -28.64 -13.72
CA ARG A 642 -8.31 -27.95 -14.81
C ARG A 642 -9.07 -28.92 -15.70
N LEU A 643 -8.50 -30.09 -16.00
CA LEU A 643 -9.16 -31.14 -16.78
C LEU A 643 -10.35 -31.79 -16.04
N LYS A 644 -10.26 -31.97 -14.70
CA LYS A 644 -11.38 -32.49 -13.88
C LYS A 644 -12.57 -31.52 -13.84
N VAL A 645 -12.32 -30.22 -13.63
CA VAL A 645 -13.38 -29.19 -13.64
C VAL A 645 -14.03 -29.10 -15.02
N LYS A 646 -13.24 -29.12 -16.10
CA LYS A 646 -13.77 -29.09 -17.48
C LYS A 646 -14.61 -30.34 -17.79
N LYS A 647 -14.21 -31.52 -17.31
CA LYS A 647 -15.02 -32.77 -17.41
C LYS A 647 -16.35 -32.67 -16.65
N LEU A 648 -16.39 -32.03 -15.48
CA LEU A 648 -17.63 -31.82 -14.71
C LEU A 648 -18.62 -30.89 -15.44
N PHE A 649 -18.14 -29.79 -16.02
CA PHE A 649 -18.98 -28.89 -16.82
C PHE A 649 -19.47 -29.54 -18.13
N LEU A 650 -18.62 -30.34 -18.79
CA LEU A 650 -19.00 -31.09 -20.01
C LEU A 650 -20.02 -32.20 -19.71
N LYS A 651 -19.94 -32.88 -18.55
CA LYS A 651 -20.96 -33.83 -18.10
C LYS A 651 -22.31 -33.15 -17.88
N LYS A 652 -22.31 -31.93 -17.32
CA LYS A 652 -23.53 -31.14 -17.09
C LYS A 652 -24.17 -30.62 -18.39
N GLN A 653 -23.36 -30.28 -19.39
CA GLN A 653 -23.85 -29.92 -20.73
C GLN A 653 -24.37 -31.12 -21.53
N LYS A 654 -23.77 -32.30 -21.40
CA LYS A 654 -24.30 -33.54 -22.01
C LYS A 654 -25.64 -33.94 -21.41
N GLY A 655 -25.79 -33.87 -20.08
CA GLY A 655 -27.08 -34.13 -19.42
C GLY A 655 -28.21 -33.20 -19.88
N ASN A 656 -27.93 -31.91 -20.13
CA ASN A 656 -28.93 -30.98 -20.66
C ASN A 656 -29.25 -31.16 -22.15
N HIS A 657 -28.35 -31.79 -22.93
CA HIS A 657 -28.62 -32.13 -24.33
C HIS A 657 -29.44 -33.42 -24.45
N GLU A 658 -29.20 -34.42 -23.59
CA GLU A 658 -30.01 -35.65 -23.54
C GLU A 658 -31.46 -35.37 -23.09
N ILE A 659 -31.68 -34.41 -22.18
CA ILE A 659 -33.06 -34.04 -21.76
C ILE A 659 -33.81 -33.28 -22.87
N LYS A 660 -33.11 -32.62 -23.81
CA LYS A 660 -33.75 -31.94 -24.96
C LYS A 660 -33.99 -32.85 -26.17
N SER A 661 -33.28 -33.98 -26.29
CA SER A 661 -33.56 -34.98 -27.33
C SER A 661 -34.67 -35.97 -26.96
N VAL A 662 -35.09 -36.02 -25.69
CA VAL A 662 -36.22 -36.84 -25.22
C VAL A 662 -37.56 -36.06 -25.24
N LYS A 663 -37.54 -34.76 -25.58
CA LYS A 663 -38.73 -33.90 -25.70
C LYS A 663 -38.94 -33.30 -27.11
N LYS A 664 -38.46 -33.98 -28.15
CA LYS A 664 -38.76 -33.63 -29.54
C LYS A 664 -39.28 -34.82 -30.30
#